data_AF-A0A926A9G1-F1
#
_entry.id   AF-A0A926A9G1-F1
#
_cell.length_a   1.000
_cell.length_b   1.000
_cell.length_c   1.000
_cell.angle_alpha   90.00
_cell.angle_beta   90.00
_cell.angle_gamma   90.00
#
_symmetry.space_group_name_H-M   'P 1'
#
loop_
_entity.id
_entity.type
_entity.pdbx_description
1 polymer ?
#
loop_
_entity_poly.entity_id
_entity_poly.type
_entity_poly.pdbx_seq_one_letter_code
_entity_poly.pdbx_strand_id
1 'polypeptide(L)'
;GLPQNLTWKGDSVSNVWNTTAANWLKGTNVTVFSPGDAILFDASGSASPAINVPGPVSPSAMSVTGSNDYTFTGAGSIGGAMTVVKSGTGTLTFNTTNLFSGGTMINGGKVVMGVPGAIGGGGVTLNGVLQLFGGDFNNTLSLVEQGTLIGSPSANDFLKGAISGEGIWSIDLSSGRVLSQESDLSGFTGQINLLGGGTLRLNQGVFTWGNASAAFDLGAEGTLNNRSTSARTVFLGALSGGTNSRLRASDQATSSSTTYQVGALNLDSVFDGSMQDGGGVPAQLLALTIVGTGTLTLNGTNTATGGIAVNGGALIVNGSAGAGAVNVANATLGGGGGIVGSVGVAAGANLSPGASAGTAGTLTLSNNLTLTGANLRFDLASVTTPGNGVNDLISLNGGTLALNGVSTVLPNYLNGPLASGAYTLISGGTATTGSAANLAWAGITGMRQAFTFDLSTPGSVLLQVSGPPPAALVWQGTNGSNWDLTTTNWLNSGVADKFFNIDPVLFDDTSTNGSVIVAATVEPGAVTVSNTTRAYTLSGGRITGAMALVKSGAGSLTLAASNSFTGGVTIQGGDIFLANDVANQTALGTGPVTLANGTLNMFSSPLTANTAAWNLVVPSTFTGQLNADASCDLSGSLSGGGTFNFFVPATNTTLLGDWSAFTGGINVLTATSGVFRVANLSGYPAAALNLGNNVTASFALDPGADVTVDIGELSGGAASRLRGEAGDSILTWRIGG
;
A
#
# COMPACT_ATOMS: atom_id res chain seq x y z
N GLY A 1 -22.15 -41.10 42.66
CA GLY A 1 -23.33 -40.29 42.29
C GLY A 1 -23.23 -39.92 40.82
N LEU A 2 -24.24 -39.27 40.26
CA LEU A 2 -24.11 -38.64 38.93
C LEU A 2 -23.06 -37.52 38.99
N PRO A 3 -22.34 -37.24 37.89
CA PRO A 3 -21.41 -36.11 37.77
C PRO A 3 -22.01 -34.78 38.23
N GLN A 4 -21.22 -33.96 38.92
CA GLN A 4 -21.63 -32.68 39.50
C GLN A 4 -20.71 -31.54 39.06
N ASN A 5 -21.19 -30.31 39.16
CA ASN A 5 -20.39 -29.10 39.00
C ASN A 5 -19.92 -28.63 40.39
N LEU A 6 -18.61 -28.59 40.60
CA LEU A 6 -17.99 -28.26 41.88
C LEU A 6 -17.10 -27.02 41.77
N THR A 7 -17.13 -26.15 42.77
CA THR A 7 -16.22 -25.00 42.90
C THR A 7 -15.17 -25.29 43.98
N TRP A 8 -13.91 -24.99 43.69
CA TRP A 8 -12.81 -25.15 44.65
C TRP A 8 -12.95 -24.18 45.82
N LYS A 9 -12.93 -24.73 47.04
CA LYS A 9 -12.89 -23.95 48.29
C LYS A 9 -11.50 -24.02 48.93
N GLY A 10 -10.93 -25.22 48.98
CA GLY A 10 -9.74 -25.50 49.78
C GLY A 10 -9.97 -25.37 51.29
N ASP A 11 -8.91 -25.61 52.06
CA ASP A 11 -8.89 -25.50 53.51
C ASP A 11 -7.85 -24.51 54.03
N SER A 12 -7.01 -23.95 53.15
CA SER A 12 -5.89 -23.06 53.49
C SER A 12 -4.85 -23.66 54.44
N VAL A 13 -4.83 -24.99 54.58
CA VAL A 13 -3.89 -25.72 55.43
C VAL A 13 -3.14 -26.79 54.65
N SER A 14 -3.86 -27.66 53.94
CA SER A 14 -3.31 -28.77 53.18
C SER A 14 -3.67 -28.72 51.70
N ASN A 15 -4.77 -28.04 51.36
CA ASN A 15 -5.33 -27.87 50.02
C ASN A 15 -5.28 -29.17 49.19
N VAL A 16 -5.64 -30.29 49.81
CA VAL A 16 -5.62 -31.60 49.16
C VAL A 16 -6.80 -31.75 48.20
N TRP A 17 -6.53 -32.15 46.97
CA TRP A 17 -7.52 -32.61 46.00
C TRP A 17 -7.44 -34.12 45.81
N ASN A 18 -8.39 -34.83 46.42
CA ASN A 18 -8.60 -36.27 46.25
C ASN A 18 -10.11 -36.58 46.40
N THR A 19 -10.47 -37.85 46.54
CA THR A 19 -11.88 -38.28 46.66
C THR A 19 -12.42 -38.31 48.10
N THR A 20 -11.64 -37.89 49.10
CA THR A 20 -12.02 -37.96 50.52
C THR A 20 -11.99 -36.61 51.23
N ALA A 21 -11.20 -35.65 50.75
CA ALA A 21 -11.06 -34.32 51.30
C ALA A 21 -12.26 -33.43 50.91
N ALA A 22 -12.88 -32.80 51.92
CA ALA A 22 -14.05 -31.95 51.77
C ALA A 22 -13.67 -30.50 51.37
N ASN A 23 -12.96 -30.37 50.25
CA ASN A 23 -12.39 -29.10 49.77
C ASN A 23 -13.16 -28.48 48.59
N TRP A 24 -14.36 -29.00 48.30
CA TRP A 24 -15.20 -28.58 47.17
C TRP A 24 -16.55 -28.05 47.63
N LEU A 25 -17.16 -27.19 46.83
CA LEU A 25 -18.51 -26.68 47.01
C LEU A 25 -19.42 -27.16 45.89
N LYS A 26 -20.60 -27.67 46.25
CA LYS A 26 -21.75 -27.80 45.35
C LYS A 26 -22.75 -26.70 45.67
N GLY A 27 -22.72 -25.62 44.90
CA GLY A 27 -23.39 -24.38 45.30
C GLY A 27 -22.72 -23.82 46.55
N THR A 28 -23.42 -23.83 47.68
CA THR A 28 -22.86 -23.39 48.98
C THR A 28 -22.47 -24.55 49.91
N ASN A 29 -22.78 -25.80 49.54
CA ASN A 29 -22.57 -26.96 50.40
C ASN A 29 -21.16 -27.54 50.22
N VAL A 30 -20.46 -27.75 51.33
CA VAL A 30 -19.16 -28.42 51.34
C VAL A 30 -19.33 -29.90 50.98
N THR A 31 -18.49 -30.40 50.08
CA THR A 31 -18.52 -31.76 49.55
C THR A 31 -17.13 -32.26 49.14
N VAL A 32 -17.06 -33.53 48.72
CA VAL A 32 -15.86 -34.19 48.21
C VAL A 32 -15.94 -34.32 46.69
N PHE A 33 -14.78 -34.41 46.03
CA PHE A 33 -14.72 -34.68 44.59
C PHE A 33 -14.99 -36.17 44.30
N SER A 34 -15.75 -36.44 43.24
CA SER A 34 -15.89 -37.77 42.64
C SER A 34 -15.37 -37.76 41.19
N PRO A 35 -14.74 -38.85 40.71
CA PRO A 35 -14.37 -38.96 39.30
C PRO A 35 -15.55 -38.68 38.37
N GLY A 36 -15.32 -37.88 37.33
CA GLY A 36 -16.34 -37.40 36.40
C GLY A 36 -16.97 -36.05 36.77
N ASP A 37 -16.76 -35.52 37.99
CA ASP A 37 -17.23 -34.18 38.33
C ASP A 37 -16.53 -33.10 37.48
N ALA A 38 -17.25 -32.04 37.11
CA ALA A 38 -16.70 -30.85 36.46
C ALA A 38 -16.30 -29.84 37.54
N ILE A 39 -15.14 -29.21 37.38
CA ILE A 39 -14.53 -28.42 38.45
C ILE A 39 -14.24 -26.98 38.00
N LEU A 40 -14.48 -26.04 38.91
CA LEU A 40 -14.23 -24.61 38.76
C LEU A 40 -13.26 -24.13 39.84
N PHE A 41 -12.19 -23.46 39.44
CA PHE A 41 -11.34 -22.66 40.31
C PHE A 41 -11.59 -21.18 39.98
N ASP A 42 -12.09 -20.40 40.95
CA ASP A 42 -12.37 -18.97 40.78
C ASP A 42 -11.63 -18.13 41.84
N ALA A 43 -11.94 -16.84 41.97
CA ALA A 43 -11.28 -15.96 42.93
C ALA A 43 -11.64 -16.24 44.42
N SER A 44 -12.62 -17.10 44.70
CA SER A 44 -13.07 -17.40 46.07
C SER A 44 -12.31 -18.55 46.74
N GLY A 45 -11.68 -19.42 45.95
CA GLY A 45 -10.98 -20.61 46.45
C GLY A 45 -9.60 -20.33 47.05
N SER A 46 -9.19 -21.15 48.02
CA SER A 46 -7.87 -21.08 48.64
C SER A 46 -6.75 -21.46 47.66
N ALA A 47 -5.80 -20.54 47.46
CA ALA A 47 -4.64 -20.73 46.59
C ALA A 47 -3.33 -21.01 47.37
N SER A 48 -3.34 -20.86 48.70
CA SER A 48 -2.16 -21.05 49.55
C SER A 48 -2.50 -21.89 50.78
N PRO A 49 -1.76 -22.99 51.04
CA PRO A 49 -0.64 -23.51 50.25
C PRO A 49 -1.09 -24.04 48.87
N ALA A 50 -0.14 -24.41 48.00
CA ALA A 50 -0.46 -24.97 46.69
C ALA A 50 -1.41 -26.18 46.78
N ILE A 51 -2.22 -26.40 45.74
CA ILE A 51 -3.18 -27.50 45.68
C ILE A 51 -2.41 -28.81 45.51
N ASN A 52 -2.45 -29.67 46.52
CA ASN A 52 -1.78 -30.95 46.53
C ASN A 52 -2.67 -32.04 45.91
N VAL A 53 -2.22 -32.66 44.84
CA VAL A 53 -2.84 -33.81 44.17
C VAL A 53 -2.04 -35.06 44.57
N PRO A 54 -2.41 -35.78 45.66
CA PRO A 54 -1.61 -36.88 46.19
C PRO A 54 -1.71 -38.18 45.38
N GLY A 55 -2.71 -38.30 44.49
CA GLY A 55 -2.97 -39.47 43.64
C GLY A 55 -3.78 -39.07 42.41
N PRO A 56 -4.05 -40.01 41.48
CA PRO A 56 -4.74 -39.69 40.23
C PRO A 56 -6.18 -39.20 40.47
N VAL A 57 -6.57 -38.14 39.76
CA VAL A 57 -7.94 -37.60 39.72
C VAL A 57 -8.39 -37.47 38.26
N SER A 58 -9.68 -37.67 37.99
CA SER A 58 -10.21 -37.63 36.61
C SER A 58 -11.53 -36.86 36.56
N PRO A 59 -11.49 -35.52 36.59
CA PRO A 59 -12.69 -34.71 36.39
C PRO A 59 -13.17 -34.80 34.93
N SER A 60 -14.39 -34.36 34.64
CA SER A 60 -14.89 -34.30 33.25
C SER A 60 -14.51 -33.01 32.51
N ALA A 61 -14.29 -31.91 33.25
CA ALA A 61 -13.83 -30.63 32.73
C ALA A 61 -13.21 -29.80 33.86
N MET A 62 -12.29 -28.90 33.52
CA MET A 62 -11.74 -27.92 34.46
C MET A 62 -11.82 -26.51 33.89
N SER A 63 -12.38 -25.58 34.65
CA SER A 63 -12.34 -24.15 34.37
C SER A 63 -11.56 -23.44 35.46
N VAL A 64 -10.63 -22.57 35.09
CA VAL A 64 -9.85 -21.72 36.01
C VAL A 64 -10.07 -20.27 35.60
N THR A 65 -10.59 -19.45 36.51
CA THR A 65 -10.97 -18.05 36.26
C THR A 65 -10.63 -17.14 37.44
N GLY A 66 -10.87 -15.83 37.28
CA GLY A 66 -10.58 -14.83 38.30
C GLY A 66 -9.10 -14.43 38.38
N SER A 67 -8.73 -13.79 39.48
CA SER A 67 -7.41 -13.18 39.69
C SER A 67 -6.47 -14.02 40.56
N ASN A 68 -6.93 -15.13 41.16
CA ASN A 68 -6.10 -15.95 42.03
C ASN A 68 -5.10 -16.77 41.21
N ASP A 69 -3.87 -16.88 41.74
CA ASP A 69 -2.83 -17.74 41.18
C ASP A 69 -2.94 -19.15 41.78
N TYR A 70 -3.30 -20.13 40.96
CA TYR A 70 -3.41 -21.52 41.39
C TYR A 70 -2.19 -22.33 40.96
N THR A 71 -1.60 -23.05 41.91
CA THR A 71 -0.48 -23.97 41.66
C THR A 71 -0.87 -25.39 42.06
N PHE A 72 -0.71 -26.34 41.15
CA PHE A 72 -0.89 -27.77 41.40
C PHE A 72 0.45 -28.45 41.67
N THR A 73 0.52 -29.22 42.77
CA THR A 73 1.67 -30.02 43.20
C THR A 73 1.22 -31.43 43.60
N GLY A 74 2.13 -32.26 44.09
CA GLY A 74 1.84 -33.62 44.57
C GLY A 74 2.34 -34.71 43.64
N ALA A 75 2.25 -35.96 44.09
CA ALA A 75 2.73 -37.13 43.35
C ALA A 75 1.69 -37.72 42.36
N GLY A 76 0.46 -37.21 42.38
CA GLY A 76 -0.64 -37.65 41.53
C GLY A 76 -0.63 -37.01 40.14
N SER A 77 -1.71 -37.28 39.39
CA SER A 77 -1.94 -36.73 38.06
C SER A 77 -3.41 -36.38 37.85
N ILE A 78 -3.67 -35.42 36.97
CA ILE A 78 -5.01 -35.09 36.49
C ILE A 78 -5.17 -35.76 35.12
N GLY A 79 -6.19 -36.58 34.95
CA GLY A 79 -6.36 -37.44 33.77
C GLY A 79 -7.78 -37.46 33.19
N GLY A 80 -7.95 -38.21 32.10
CA GLY A 80 -9.24 -38.39 31.41
C GLY A 80 -9.39 -37.53 30.15
N ALA A 81 -10.54 -37.63 29.48
CA ALA A 81 -10.84 -36.89 28.25
C ALA A 81 -11.21 -35.40 28.48
N MET A 82 -10.92 -34.87 29.67
CA MET A 82 -11.30 -33.51 30.06
C MET A 82 -10.58 -32.42 29.26
N THR A 83 -11.25 -31.28 29.15
CA THR A 83 -10.67 -30.01 28.70
C THR A 83 -10.30 -29.14 29.89
N VAL A 84 -9.19 -28.42 29.80
CA VAL A 84 -8.85 -27.32 30.72
C VAL A 84 -9.13 -25.99 30.03
N VAL A 85 -9.93 -25.13 30.66
CA VAL A 85 -10.20 -23.77 30.19
C VAL A 85 -9.63 -22.79 31.19
N LYS A 86 -8.67 -21.98 30.77
CA LYS A 86 -8.09 -20.89 31.58
C LYS A 86 -8.59 -19.54 31.07
N SER A 87 -9.25 -18.79 31.94
CA SER A 87 -9.71 -17.41 31.73
C SER A 87 -9.32 -16.53 32.92
N GLY A 88 -9.64 -15.23 32.88
CA GLY A 88 -9.28 -14.29 33.95
C GLY A 88 -7.78 -13.99 34.01
N THR A 89 -7.38 -13.11 34.94
CA THR A 89 -6.03 -12.53 34.97
C THR A 89 -4.99 -13.35 35.74
N GLY A 90 -5.41 -14.30 36.59
CA GLY A 90 -4.51 -15.10 37.41
C GLY A 90 -3.62 -16.07 36.62
N THR A 91 -2.63 -16.63 37.31
CA THR A 91 -1.67 -17.63 36.81
C THR A 91 -2.09 -19.03 37.22
N LEU A 92 -2.06 -19.98 36.28
CA LEU A 92 -2.27 -21.40 36.51
C LEU A 92 -0.95 -22.15 36.31
N THR A 93 -0.40 -22.72 37.38
CA THR A 93 0.86 -23.47 37.35
C THR A 93 0.63 -24.95 37.58
N PHE A 94 1.12 -25.80 36.69
CA PHE A 94 1.12 -27.25 36.85
C PHE A 94 2.55 -27.75 37.12
N ASN A 95 2.82 -28.19 38.35
CA ASN A 95 4.08 -28.85 38.73
C ASN A 95 3.93 -30.39 38.78
N THR A 96 2.82 -30.92 38.25
CA THR A 96 2.55 -32.35 38.13
C THR A 96 2.53 -32.76 36.65
N THR A 97 3.02 -33.95 36.32
CA THR A 97 2.83 -34.52 34.98
C THR A 97 1.40 -35.04 34.87
N ASN A 98 0.63 -34.52 33.91
CA ASN A 98 -0.80 -34.81 33.78
C ASN A 98 -1.09 -35.65 32.53
N LEU A 99 -2.21 -36.38 32.55
CA LEU A 99 -2.58 -37.37 31.55
C LEU A 99 -3.89 -37.05 30.83
N PHE A 100 -4.44 -35.84 31.02
CA PHE A 100 -5.66 -35.46 30.33
C PHE A 100 -5.42 -35.23 28.84
N SER A 101 -6.39 -35.60 28.01
CA SER A 101 -6.24 -35.63 26.55
C SER A 101 -7.18 -34.68 25.80
N GLY A 102 -8.15 -34.04 26.47
CA GLY A 102 -9.11 -33.14 25.82
C GLY A 102 -8.52 -31.78 25.41
N GLY A 103 -7.32 -31.44 25.88
CA GLY A 103 -6.60 -30.23 25.52
C GLY A 103 -6.77 -29.07 26.50
N THR A 104 -6.05 -27.98 26.24
CA THR A 104 -6.02 -26.78 27.08
C THR A 104 -6.35 -25.55 26.24
N MET A 105 -7.39 -24.82 26.61
CA MET A 105 -7.76 -23.55 26.01
C MET A 105 -7.39 -22.41 26.96
N ILE A 106 -6.52 -21.50 26.51
CA ILE A 106 -6.01 -20.38 27.28
C ILE A 106 -6.60 -19.10 26.70
N ASN A 107 -7.69 -18.62 27.29
CA ASN A 107 -8.44 -17.42 26.87
C ASN A 107 -8.05 -16.16 27.66
N GLY A 108 -7.15 -16.27 28.64
CA GLY A 108 -6.69 -15.13 29.41
C GLY A 108 -5.76 -15.50 30.56
N GLY A 109 -4.96 -14.53 31.01
CA GLY A 109 -3.95 -14.74 32.04
C GLY A 109 -2.85 -15.69 31.56
N LYS A 110 -2.21 -16.37 32.51
CA LYS A 110 -1.00 -17.16 32.25
C LYS A 110 -1.16 -18.62 32.66
N VAL A 111 -0.65 -19.54 31.85
CA VAL A 111 -0.41 -20.94 32.21
C VAL A 111 1.10 -21.19 32.26
N VAL A 112 1.59 -21.83 33.31
CA VAL A 112 2.99 -22.21 33.48
C VAL A 112 3.11 -23.73 33.50
N MET A 113 3.90 -24.26 32.58
CA MET A 113 4.37 -25.64 32.64
C MET A 113 5.56 -25.70 33.60
N GLY A 114 5.39 -26.32 34.76
CA GLY A 114 6.48 -26.51 35.71
C GLY A 114 7.32 -27.76 35.44
N VAL A 115 6.77 -28.72 34.70
CA VAL A 115 7.37 -30.03 34.40
C VAL A 115 6.97 -30.53 33.01
N PRO A 116 7.67 -31.54 32.44
CA PRO A 116 7.22 -32.22 31.23
C PRO A 116 5.83 -32.82 31.38
N GLY A 117 4.98 -32.65 30.35
CA GLY A 117 3.59 -33.16 30.36
C GLY A 117 2.64 -32.42 31.31
N ALA A 118 3.03 -31.24 31.80
CA ALA A 118 2.23 -30.46 32.75
C ALA A 118 0.80 -30.17 32.28
N ILE A 119 0.58 -29.94 30.98
CA ILE A 119 -0.73 -29.60 30.41
C ILE A 119 -1.38 -30.76 29.65
N GLY A 120 -1.02 -32.00 29.99
CA GLY A 120 -1.58 -33.19 29.34
C GLY A 120 -1.15 -33.35 27.88
N GLY A 121 -1.79 -34.29 27.17
CA GLY A 121 -1.44 -34.68 25.79
C GLY A 121 -2.30 -34.06 24.69
N GLY A 122 -3.37 -33.35 25.03
CA GLY A 122 -4.28 -32.73 24.05
C GLY A 122 -3.73 -31.43 23.46
N GLY A 123 -4.33 -30.94 22.36
CA GLY A 123 -3.92 -29.68 21.73
C GLY A 123 -4.11 -28.44 22.62
N VAL A 124 -3.45 -27.35 22.25
CA VAL A 124 -3.53 -26.05 22.93
C VAL A 124 -4.16 -25.01 22.00
N THR A 125 -5.21 -24.33 22.46
CA THR A 125 -5.69 -23.09 21.85
C THR A 125 -5.16 -21.93 22.68
N LEU A 126 -4.37 -21.05 22.06
CA LEU A 126 -3.65 -19.99 22.76
C LEU A 126 -4.12 -18.59 22.36
N ASN A 127 -4.93 -17.99 23.23
CA ASN A 127 -5.39 -16.59 23.17
C ASN A 127 -4.91 -15.78 24.40
N GLY A 128 -4.04 -16.38 25.23
CA GLY A 128 -3.45 -15.78 26.44
C GLY A 128 -1.96 -16.07 26.50
N VAL A 129 -1.43 -16.35 27.69
CA VAL A 129 0.02 -16.60 27.88
C VAL A 129 0.28 -18.05 28.28
N LEU A 130 1.20 -18.72 27.57
CA LEU A 130 1.74 -20.03 27.94
C LEU A 130 3.25 -19.92 28.17
N GLN A 131 3.74 -20.29 29.35
CA GLN A 131 5.17 -20.40 29.65
C GLN A 131 5.62 -21.86 29.63
N LEU A 132 6.70 -22.12 28.90
CA LEU A 132 7.31 -23.44 28.75
C LEU A 132 8.24 -23.81 29.91
N PHE A 133 8.58 -25.10 29.99
CA PHE A 133 9.34 -25.72 31.08
C PHE A 133 10.81 -26.03 30.72
N GLY A 134 11.20 -25.96 29.45
CA GLY A 134 12.51 -26.40 28.96
C GLY A 134 12.48 -27.84 28.47
N GLY A 135 12.69 -28.05 27.17
CA GLY A 135 12.64 -29.36 26.51
C GLY A 135 11.56 -29.46 25.43
N ASP A 136 11.08 -30.68 25.18
CA ASP A 136 10.16 -30.98 24.09
C ASP A 136 8.70 -30.57 24.41
N PHE A 137 8.14 -29.69 23.59
CA PHE A 137 6.73 -29.35 23.57
C PHE A 137 6.04 -30.04 22.39
N ASN A 138 5.29 -31.10 22.68
CA ASN A 138 4.69 -31.98 21.67
C ASN A 138 3.23 -31.65 21.32
N ASN A 139 2.56 -30.82 22.12
CA ASN A 139 1.16 -30.47 21.90
C ASN A 139 1.02 -29.61 20.63
N THR A 140 -0.04 -29.81 19.85
CA THR A 140 -0.38 -28.90 18.75
C THR A 140 -0.76 -27.54 19.31
N LEU A 141 -0.47 -26.46 18.58
CA LEU A 141 -0.76 -25.10 18.98
C LEU A 141 -1.64 -24.40 17.94
N SER A 142 -2.81 -23.93 18.36
CA SER A 142 -3.73 -23.16 17.51
C SER A 142 -3.82 -21.71 18.00
N LEU A 143 -3.52 -20.78 17.09
CA LEU A 143 -3.51 -19.33 17.33
C LEU A 143 -4.53 -18.65 16.40
N VAL A 144 -5.77 -18.50 16.89
CA VAL A 144 -6.86 -17.88 16.12
C VAL A 144 -6.91 -16.37 16.38
N GLU A 145 -6.60 -15.95 17.61
CA GLU A 145 -6.48 -14.55 18.00
C GLU A 145 -5.01 -14.23 18.38
N GLN A 146 -4.79 -13.34 19.36
CA GLN A 146 -3.45 -13.07 19.88
C GLN A 146 -3.08 -14.06 20.99
N GLY A 147 -1.94 -14.73 20.85
CA GLY A 147 -1.39 -15.62 21.86
C GLY A 147 0.09 -15.37 22.11
N THR A 148 0.52 -15.47 23.36
CA THR A 148 1.93 -15.32 23.75
C THR A 148 2.50 -16.63 24.28
N LEU A 149 3.58 -17.07 23.68
CA LEU A 149 4.41 -18.16 24.17
C LEU A 149 5.66 -17.58 24.82
N ILE A 150 5.91 -17.89 26.09
CA ILE A 150 7.12 -17.49 26.81
C ILE A 150 8.06 -18.69 26.87
N GLY A 151 9.29 -18.50 26.39
CA GLY A 151 10.35 -19.50 26.50
C GLY A 151 10.71 -19.81 27.96
N SER A 152 11.27 -20.99 28.20
CA SER A 152 11.76 -21.39 29.51
C SER A 152 12.82 -20.41 30.04
N PRO A 153 12.80 -20.08 31.34
CA PRO A 153 13.82 -19.22 31.93
C PRO A 153 15.17 -19.94 32.11
N SER A 154 15.18 -21.27 32.13
CA SER A 154 16.33 -22.07 32.58
C SER A 154 16.93 -22.98 31.51
N ALA A 155 16.23 -23.25 30.41
CA ALA A 155 16.70 -24.14 29.35
C ALA A 155 16.20 -23.72 27.96
N ASN A 156 16.70 -24.39 26.92
CA ASN A 156 16.15 -24.24 25.56
C ASN A 156 14.88 -25.08 25.42
N ASP A 157 13.98 -24.62 24.56
CA ASP A 157 12.73 -25.30 24.24
C ASP A 157 12.75 -25.85 22.80
N PHE A 158 11.97 -26.90 22.56
CA PHE A 158 11.82 -27.55 21.25
C PHE A 158 10.34 -27.70 20.92
N LEU A 159 9.84 -26.92 19.96
CA LEU A 159 8.45 -26.99 19.49
C LEU A 159 8.32 -28.08 18.44
N LYS A 160 7.57 -29.13 18.74
CA LYS A 160 7.40 -30.30 17.85
C LYS A 160 5.96 -30.48 17.35
N GLY A 161 4.97 -30.05 18.14
CA GLY A 161 3.57 -30.10 17.72
C GLY A 161 3.28 -29.10 16.60
N ALA A 162 2.41 -29.49 15.66
CA ALA A 162 2.00 -28.63 14.55
C ALA A 162 1.38 -27.32 15.04
N ILE A 163 1.62 -26.24 14.30
CA ILE A 163 1.18 -24.88 14.61
C ILE A 163 0.24 -24.41 13.50
N SER A 164 -0.93 -23.90 13.88
CA SER A 164 -1.96 -23.47 12.94
C SER A 164 -2.69 -22.21 13.40
N GLY A 165 -3.42 -21.58 12.48
CA GLY A 165 -4.27 -20.41 12.74
C GLY A 165 -3.81 -19.16 12.02
N GLU A 166 -4.55 -18.07 12.18
CA GLU A 166 -4.40 -16.83 11.43
C GLU A 166 -4.08 -15.61 12.32
N GLY A 167 -4.00 -15.81 13.63
CA GLY A 167 -3.83 -14.73 14.60
C GLY A 167 -2.39 -14.25 14.79
N ILE A 168 -2.14 -13.53 15.88
CA ILE A 168 -0.80 -13.04 16.24
C ILE A 168 -0.15 -14.00 17.23
N TRP A 169 0.97 -14.60 16.82
CA TRP A 169 1.81 -15.41 17.67
C TRP A 169 3.00 -14.62 18.19
N SER A 170 2.88 -14.14 19.43
CA SER A 170 3.99 -13.51 20.14
C SER A 170 4.86 -14.57 20.81
N ILE A 171 6.17 -14.47 20.63
CA ILE A 171 7.16 -15.35 21.23
C ILE A 171 8.09 -14.50 22.09
N ASP A 172 7.95 -14.60 23.41
CA ASP A 172 8.79 -13.90 24.36
C ASP A 172 10.01 -14.74 24.75
N LEU A 173 11.17 -14.29 24.27
CA LEU A 173 12.49 -14.86 24.55
C LEU A 173 13.37 -13.87 25.32
N SER A 174 12.77 -13.00 26.14
CA SER A 174 13.48 -12.06 27.03
C SER A 174 14.47 -12.74 27.99
N SER A 175 14.34 -14.05 28.23
CA SER A 175 15.33 -14.87 28.95
C SER A 175 16.68 -14.99 28.22
N GLY A 176 16.75 -14.59 26.93
CA GLY A 176 17.92 -14.74 26.07
C GLY A 176 18.18 -16.19 25.65
N ARG A 177 17.20 -17.08 25.79
CA ARG A 177 17.30 -18.50 25.43
C ARG A 177 16.91 -18.76 23.97
N VAL A 178 17.13 -20.00 23.54
CA VAL A 178 16.78 -20.45 22.20
C VAL A 178 15.48 -21.25 22.23
N LEU A 179 14.51 -20.82 21.45
CA LEU A 179 13.35 -21.63 21.08
C LEU A 179 13.63 -22.30 19.74
N SER A 180 13.78 -23.61 19.76
CA SER A 180 14.04 -24.41 18.55
C SER A 180 12.71 -24.86 17.96
N GLN A 181 12.42 -24.45 16.74
CA GLN A 181 11.21 -24.79 16.03
C GLN A 181 11.47 -26.03 15.15
N GLU A 182 10.77 -27.12 15.44
CA GLU A 182 10.79 -28.41 14.72
C GLU A 182 9.38 -28.82 14.25
N SER A 183 8.40 -27.95 14.44
CA SER A 183 6.99 -28.14 14.13
C SER A 183 6.67 -27.99 12.64
N ASP A 184 5.50 -28.47 12.23
CA ASP A 184 4.89 -28.06 10.97
C ASP A 184 4.20 -26.69 11.15
N LEU A 185 4.57 -25.70 10.34
CA LEU A 185 3.96 -24.36 10.31
C LEU A 185 2.99 -24.16 9.13
N SER A 186 2.78 -25.17 8.28
CA SER A 186 2.01 -25.01 7.03
C SER A 186 0.57 -24.55 7.24
N GLY A 187 -0.03 -24.83 8.41
CA GLY A 187 -1.37 -24.40 8.78
C GLY A 187 -1.45 -23.00 9.41
N PHE A 188 -0.35 -22.27 9.54
CA PHE A 188 -0.31 -20.93 10.14
C PHE A 188 -0.16 -19.83 9.09
N THR A 189 -1.10 -18.89 9.03
CA THR A 189 -1.14 -17.80 8.05
C THR A 189 -1.13 -16.41 8.70
N GLY A 190 -0.93 -16.34 10.01
CA GLY A 190 -0.94 -15.10 10.78
C GLY A 190 0.42 -14.39 10.85
N GLN A 191 0.61 -13.60 11.90
CA GLN A 191 1.86 -12.88 12.18
C GLN A 191 2.62 -13.52 13.34
N ILE A 192 3.92 -13.74 13.16
CA ILE A 192 4.84 -14.17 14.23
C ILE A 192 5.60 -12.93 14.70
N ASN A 193 5.57 -12.65 16.00
CA ASN A 193 6.26 -11.52 16.62
C ASN A 193 7.26 -12.01 17.66
N LEU A 194 8.54 -11.68 17.50
CA LEU A 194 9.55 -11.96 18.52
C LEU A 194 9.65 -10.81 19.52
N LEU A 195 9.56 -11.16 20.80
CA LEU A 195 9.77 -10.23 21.91
C LEU A 195 11.08 -10.58 22.64
N GLY A 196 11.85 -9.55 23.00
CA GLY A 196 13.14 -9.70 23.66
C GLY A 196 14.29 -10.12 22.74
N GLY A 197 15.51 -10.16 23.29
CA GLY A 197 16.75 -10.40 22.53
C GLY A 197 17.14 -11.88 22.31
N GLY A 198 16.22 -12.82 22.53
CA GLY A 198 16.48 -14.26 22.35
C GLY A 198 16.48 -14.70 20.88
N THR A 199 16.58 -16.02 20.66
CA THR A 199 16.68 -16.60 19.31
C THR A 199 15.55 -17.58 19.02
N LEU A 200 14.79 -17.31 17.96
CA LEU A 200 13.99 -18.33 17.28
C LEU A 200 14.90 -19.06 16.30
N ARG A 201 15.09 -20.36 16.51
CA ARG A 201 15.95 -21.20 15.66
C ARG A 201 15.14 -22.24 14.93
N LEU A 202 15.13 -22.19 13.61
CA LEU A 202 14.58 -23.27 12.79
C LEU A 202 15.54 -24.47 12.88
N ASN A 203 15.05 -25.61 13.37
CA ASN A 203 15.89 -26.76 13.66
C ASN A 203 15.52 -27.95 12.77
N GLN A 204 16.45 -28.93 12.71
CA GLN A 204 16.35 -30.23 12.04
C GLN A 204 14.90 -30.72 11.83
N GLY A 205 14.57 -31.20 10.63
CA GLY A 205 13.23 -31.73 10.34
C GLY A 205 12.99 -32.00 8.85
N VAL A 206 11.82 -32.58 8.55
CA VAL A 206 11.35 -32.87 7.19
C VAL A 206 10.39 -31.80 6.63
N PHE A 207 9.93 -30.89 7.49
CA PHE A 207 8.99 -29.84 7.11
C PHE A 207 9.67 -28.67 6.41
N THR A 208 8.87 -27.90 5.66
CA THR A 208 9.27 -26.62 5.10
C THR A 208 9.66 -25.65 6.22
N TRP A 209 10.76 -24.91 6.03
CA TRP A 209 11.25 -23.97 7.03
C TRP A 209 10.62 -22.60 6.85
N GLY A 210 10.07 -22.04 7.93
CA GLY A 210 9.24 -20.82 7.87
C GLY A 210 7.87 -21.08 7.26
N ASN A 211 7.22 -20.03 6.75
CA ASN A 211 5.99 -20.12 5.99
C ASN A 211 5.83 -18.89 5.07
N ALA A 212 5.61 -19.12 3.77
CA ALA A 212 5.35 -18.06 2.79
C ALA A 212 4.02 -17.33 3.02
N SER A 213 3.08 -17.93 3.76
CA SER A 213 1.79 -17.34 4.10
C SER A 213 1.77 -16.62 5.45
N ALA A 214 2.90 -16.54 6.16
CA ALA A 214 2.98 -15.89 7.47
C ALA A 214 3.92 -14.67 7.45
N ALA A 215 3.55 -13.61 8.17
CA ALA A 215 4.42 -12.46 8.37
C ALA A 215 5.36 -12.70 9.55
N PHE A 216 6.63 -12.30 9.43
CA PHE A 216 7.64 -12.45 10.47
C PHE A 216 8.13 -11.07 10.92
N ASP A 217 7.79 -10.71 12.14
CA ASP A 217 8.31 -9.53 12.83
C ASP A 217 9.33 -9.97 13.88
N LEU A 218 10.60 -9.63 13.67
CA LEU A 218 11.67 -9.95 14.61
C LEU A 218 11.69 -9.01 15.83
N GLY A 219 10.73 -8.09 15.92
CA GLY A 219 10.60 -7.14 17.01
C GLY A 219 11.82 -6.25 17.16
N ALA A 220 12.03 -5.67 18.34
CA ALA A 220 13.11 -4.72 18.56
C ALA A 220 14.51 -5.35 18.44
N GLU A 221 14.70 -6.58 18.94
CA GLU A 221 16.03 -7.19 19.14
C GLU A 221 16.09 -8.70 18.84
N GLY A 222 15.01 -9.30 18.33
CA GLY A 222 14.92 -10.75 18.13
C GLY A 222 15.89 -11.25 17.06
N THR A 223 16.36 -12.49 17.24
CA THR A 223 17.20 -13.18 16.25
C THR A 223 16.47 -14.36 15.63
N LEU A 224 16.43 -14.43 14.30
CA LEU A 224 16.01 -15.60 13.53
C LEU A 224 17.24 -16.26 12.89
N ASN A 225 17.47 -17.54 13.19
CA ASN A 225 18.51 -18.34 12.55
C ASN A 225 18.04 -19.78 12.31
N ASN A 226 18.95 -20.64 11.87
CA ASN A 226 18.67 -22.06 11.73
C ASN A 226 19.83 -22.97 12.13
N ARG A 227 19.56 -24.26 12.24
CA ARG A 227 20.54 -25.31 12.51
C ARG A 227 20.56 -26.36 11.39
N SER A 228 20.91 -25.96 10.17
CA SER A 228 21.13 -26.88 9.05
C SER A 228 22.61 -27.18 8.87
N THR A 229 22.96 -28.38 8.43
CA THR A 229 24.31 -28.70 7.92
C THR A 229 24.39 -28.70 6.38
N SER A 230 23.28 -28.37 5.70
CA SER A 230 23.13 -28.39 4.25
C SER A 230 22.39 -27.16 3.76
N ALA A 231 22.38 -26.92 2.44
CA ALA A 231 21.72 -25.77 1.87
C ALA A 231 20.21 -25.81 2.16
N ARG A 232 19.65 -24.68 2.60
CA ARG A 232 18.23 -24.58 2.95
C ARG A 232 17.64 -23.26 2.47
N THR A 233 16.36 -23.32 2.10
CA THR A 233 15.52 -22.14 1.90
C THR A 233 14.56 -22.00 3.07
N VAL A 234 14.47 -20.80 3.63
CA VAL A 234 13.51 -20.40 4.66
C VAL A 234 12.52 -19.43 4.03
N PHE A 235 11.23 -19.71 4.14
CA PHE A 235 10.17 -18.91 3.55
C PHE A 235 9.60 -17.94 4.58
N LEU A 236 9.56 -16.65 4.25
CA LEU A 236 8.96 -15.61 5.07
C LEU A 236 7.96 -14.84 4.19
N GLY A 237 6.68 -14.83 4.53
CA GLY A 237 5.67 -14.13 3.74
C GLY A 237 5.91 -12.62 3.66
N ALA A 238 6.29 -12.03 4.78
CA ALA A 238 6.84 -10.68 4.91
C ALA A 238 7.89 -10.67 6.03
N LEU A 239 8.82 -9.71 6.01
CA LEU A 239 9.87 -9.57 7.02
C LEU A 239 9.91 -8.14 7.56
N SER A 240 9.80 -8.01 8.89
CA SER A 240 10.05 -6.78 9.61
C SER A 240 10.93 -7.01 10.85
N GLY A 241 11.47 -5.92 11.39
CA GLY A 241 12.25 -5.96 12.62
C GLY A 241 12.95 -4.64 12.88
N GLY A 242 13.16 -4.32 14.16
CA GLY A 242 13.84 -3.12 14.62
C GLY A 242 15.36 -3.20 14.50
N THR A 243 16.03 -2.11 14.86
CA THR A 243 17.47 -1.89 14.62
C THR A 243 18.42 -2.93 15.22
N ASN A 244 18.03 -3.60 16.31
CA ASN A 244 18.85 -4.61 16.97
C ASN A 244 18.48 -6.04 16.57
N SER A 245 17.42 -6.22 15.77
CA SER A 245 17.01 -7.53 15.28
C SER A 245 18.02 -8.10 14.28
N ARG A 246 18.08 -9.44 14.18
CA ARG A 246 19.08 -10.13 13.36
C ARG A 246 18.47 -11.29 12.58
N LEU A 247 18.75 -11.31 11.29
CA LEU A 247 18.55 -12.47 10.44
C LEU A 247 19.91 -13.13 10.19
N ARG A 248 20.06 -14.40 10.53
CA ARG A 248 21.35 -15.10 10.41
C ARG A 248 21.25 -16.41 9.65
N ALA A 249 22.31 -16.76 8.92
CA ALA A 249 22.47 -18.12 8.41
C ALA A 249 22.72 -19.11 9.56
N SER A 250 23.00 -20.36 9.21
CA SER A 250 23.08 -21.42 10.21
C SER A 250 24.13 -21.19 11.31
N ASP A 251 23.82 -21.61 12.53
CA ASP A 251 24.78 -21.69 13.63
C ASP A 251 25.78 -22.87 13.50
N GLN A 252 25.68 -23.69 12.46
CA GLN A 252 26.55 -24.84 12.21
C GLN A 252 27.82 -24.49 11.40
N ALA A 253 28.91 -25.17 11.71
CA ALA A 253 30.23 -25.00 11.12
C ALA A 253 30.42 -25.83 9.83
N THR A 254 29.74 -25.43 8.75
CA THR A 254 29.78 -26.13 7.45
C THR A 254 29.78 -25.13 6.30
N SER A 255 30.49 -25.41 5.21
CA SER A 255 30.48 -24.58 3.99
C SER A 255 29.20 -24.82 3.18
N SER A 256 28.16 -24.04 3.45
CA SER A 256 26.85 -24.13 2.79
C SER A 256 26.13 -22.77 2.84
N SER A 257 24.89 -22.67 2.35
CA SER A 257 24.09 -21.45 2.38
C SER A 257 22.72 -21.63 3.05
N THR A 258 22.26 -20.55 3.68
CA THR A 258 20.86 -20.34 4.05
C THR A 258 20.29 -19.26 3.14
N THR A 259 19.23 -19.58 2.39
CA THR A 259 18.50 -18.60 1.58
C THR A 259 17.22 -18.22 2.27
N TYR A 260 17.01 -16.94 2.58
CA TYR A 260 15.70 -16.43 2.99
C TYR A 260 14.95 -15.96 1.76
N GLN A 261 13.76 -16.52 1.51
CA GLN A 261 12.84 -16.05 0.47
C GLN A 261 11.74 -15.19 1.12
N VAL A 262 11.61 -13.94 0.70
CA VAL A 262 10.75 -12.92 1.33
C VAL A 262 9.79 -12.31 0.30
N GLY A 263 8.53 -12.08 0.70
CA GLY A 263 7.60 -11.21 -0.04
C GLY A 263 6.36 -11.89 -0.62
N ALA A 264 6.14 -13.19 -0.33
CA ALA A 264 5.00 -13.94 -0.85
C ALA A 264 3.62 -13.40 -0.43
N LEU A 265 3.54 -12.60 0.64
CA LEU A 265 2.31 -11.90 1.05
C LEU A 265 2.03 -10.62 0.23
N ASN A 266 2.94 -10.19 -0.65
CA ASN A 266 2.81 -8.96 -1.44
C ASN A 266 2.65 -7.69 -0.61
N LEU A 267 3.16 -7.69 0.62
CA LEU A 267 3.13 -6.55 1.53
C LEU A 267 4.43 -5.75 1.43
N ASP A 268 4.31 -4.43 1.57
CA ASP A 268 5.46 -3.59 1.86
C ASP A 268 5.91 -3.81 3.32
N SER A 269 7.21 -3.98 3.54
CA SER A 269 7.78 -4.22 4.86
C SER A 269 9.14 -3.56 5.04
N VAL A 270 9.48 -3.28 6.30
CA VAL A 270 10.72 -2.58 6.68
C VAL A 270 11.51 -3.44 7.66
N PHE A 271 12.78 -3.68 7.33
CA PHE A 271 13.74 -4.36 8.19
C PHE A 271 14.88 -3.40 8.54
N ASP A 272 14.88 -2.91 9.77
CA ASP A 272 15.90 -2.02 10.32
C ASP A 272 17.10 -2.80 10.90
N GLY A 273 16.94 -4.11 11.07
CA GLY A 273 17.95 -5.01 11.63
C GLY A 273 19.12 -5.30 10.70
N SER A 274 19.90 -6.33 11.06
CA SER A 274 21.07 -6.76 10.28
C SER A 274 20.94 -8.20 9.77
N MET A 275 21.32 -8.41 8.52
CA MET A 275 21.52 -9.74 7.93
C MET A 275 22.99 -10.14 7.98
N GLN A 276 23.29 -11.32 8.51
CA GLN A 276 24.66 -11.79 8.75
C GLN A 276 24.84 -13.27 8.39
N ASP A 277 26.05 -13.62 7.98
CA ASP A 277 26.45 -15.02 7.83
C ASP A 277 26.47 -15.76 9.19
N GLY A 278 26.59 -17.08 9.11
CA GLY A 278 26.57 -17.99 10.26
C GLY A 278 27.74 -17.76 11.22
N GLY A 279 27.56 -18.13 12.49
CA GLY A 279 28.62 -18.03 13.50
C GLY A 279 29.63 -19.19 13.50
N GLY A 280 29.35 -20.27 12.77
CA GLY A 280 30.24 -21.43 12.67
C GLY A 280 31.50 -21.13 11.86
N VAL A 281 32.54 -21.97 12.01
CA VAL A 281 33.77 -21.87 11.22
C VAL A 281 34.05 -23.22 10.56
N PRO A 282 33.92 -23.34 9.22
CA PRO A 282 33.56 -22.28 8.25
C PRO A 282 32.12 -21.79 8.42
N ALA A 283 31.89 -20.50 8.13
CA ALA A 283 30.57 -19.88 8.21
C ALA A 283 29.70 -20.27 7.02
N GLN A 284 28.43 -20.57 7.28
CA GLN A 284 27.43 -20.63 6.21
C GLN A 284 27.06 -19.24 5.74
N LEU A 285 26.84 -19.08 4.45
CA LEU A 285 26.47 -17.80 3.84
C LEU A 285 24.98 -17.55 3.99
N LEU A 286 24.58 -16.30 4.22
CA LEU A 286 23.19 -15.85 4.11
C LEU A 286 22.96 -15.29 2.71
N ALA A 287 22.01 -15.87 1.99
CA ALA A 287 21.47 -15.35 0.74
C ALA A 287 20.03 -14.86 0.93
N LEU A 288 19.60 -13.91 0.10
CA LEU A 288 18.26 -13.35 0.10
C LEU A 288 17.61 -13.48 -1.28
N THR A 289 16.34 -13.84 -1.32
CA THR A 289 15.52 -13.85 -2.54
C THR A 289 14.23 -13.08 -2.29
N ILE A 290 13.97 -12.04 -3.09
CA ILE A 290 12.74 -11.26 -3.03
C ILE A 290 11.77 -11.75 -4.10
N VAL A 291 10.51 -11.97 -3.70
CA VAL A 291 9.40 -12.41 -4.55
C VAL A 291 8.14 -11.59 -4.27
N GLY A 292 7.07 -11.82 -5.03
CA GLY A 292 5.82 -11.09 -4.88
C GLY A 292 5.87 -9.68 -5.49
N THR A 293 4.89 -8.85 -5.17
CA THR A 293 4.77 -7.48 -5.69
C THR A 293 5.06 -6.38 -4.66
N GLY A 294 5.23 -6.75 -3.39
CA GLY A 294 5.53 -5.82 -2.31
C GLY A 294 6.98 -5.34 -2.30
N THR A 295 7.26 -4.37 -1.45
CA THR A 295 8.56 -3.74 -1.27
C THR A 295 9.21 -4.18 0.04
N LEU A 296 10.44 -4.71 -0.01
CA LEU A 296 11.27 -4.85 1.20
C LEU A 296 12.24 -3.67 1.30
N THR A 297 12.18 -2.93 2.41
CA THR A 297 13.12 -1.85 2.71
C THR A 297 14.15 -2.31 3.75
N LEU A 298 15.43 -2.15 3.44
CA LEU A 298 16.57 -2.44 4.31
C LEU A 298 17.20 -1.13 4.79
N ASN A 299 16.97 -0.78 6.05
CA ASN A 299 17.56 0.42 6.65
C ASN A 299 18.84 0.12 7.45
N GLY A 300 19.00 -1.12 7.93
CA GLY A 300 20.16 -1.52 8.72
C GLY A 300 21.40 -1.87 7.90
N THR A 301 22.48 -2.18 8.62
CA THR A 301 23.76 -2.64 8.04
C THR A 301 23.69 -4.14 7.78
N ASN A 302 23.66 -4.55 6.52
CA ASN A 302 23.65 -5.96 6.15
C ASN A 302 25.01 -6.39 5.61
N THR A 303 25.61 -7.40 6.24
CA THR A 303 26.97 -7.87 5.94
C THR A 303 27.01 -9.27 5.33
N ALA A 304 25.84 -9.90 5.15
CA ALA A 304 25.68 -11.19 4.50
C ALA A 304 26.36 -11.28 3.11
N THR A 305 26.99 -12.42 2.82
CA THR A 305 27.81 -12.57 1.60
C THR A 305 27.25 -13.56 0.57
N GLY A 306 26.12 -14.21 0.85
CA GLY A 306 25.52 -15.23 -0.02
C GLY A 306 24.80 -14.70 -1.29
N GLY A 307 24.66 -13.38 -1.42
CA GLY A 307 24.03 -12.74 -2.58
C GLY A 307 22.54 -12.46 -2.41
N ILE A 308 22.01 -11.61 -3.28
CA ILE A 308 20.63 -11.15 -3.29
C ILE A 308 20.04 -11.33 -4.69
N ALA A 309 18.92 -12.03 -4.80
CA ALA A 309 18.11 -12.10 -6.02
C ALA A 309 16.81 -11.33 -5.83
N VAL A 310 16.53 -10.35 -6.70
CA VAL A 310 15.29 -9.55 -6.68
C VAL A 310 14.44 -9.98 -7.87
N ASN A 311 13.54 -10.95 -7.63
CA ASN A 311 12.77 -11.63 -8.67
C ASN A 311 11.35 -11.07 -8.85
N GLY A 312 10.86 -10.28 -7.90
CA GLY A 312 9.60 -9.56 -7.98
C GLY A 312 9.61 -8.35 -7.04
N GLY A 313 8.61 -7.47 -7.18
CA GLY A 313 8.39 -6.33 -6.29
C GLY A 313 9.53 -5.33 -6.31
N ALA A 314 9.90 -4.83 -5.13
CA ALA A 314 11.02 -3.91 -4.96
C ALA A 314 11.90 -4.26 -3.76
N LEU A 315 13.20 -3.98 -3.89
CA LEU A 315 14.17 -3.94 -2.81
C LEU A 315 14.71 -2.52 -2.69
N ILE A 316 14.47 -1.86 -1.56
CA ILE A 316 15.00 -0.53 -1.25
C ILE A 316 16.11 -0.67 -0.23
N VAL A 317 17.34 -0.30 -0.59
CA VAL A 317 18.52 -0.35 0.29
C VAL A 317 18.85 1.07 0.75
N ASN A 318 18.44 1.44 1.95
CA ASN A 318 18.78 2.73 2.57
C ASN A 318 19.99 2.63 3.52
N GLY A 319 20.18 1.45 4.13
CA GLY A 319 21.36 1.11 4.92
C GLY A 319 22.49 0.58 4.04
N SER A 320 22.84 -0.69 4.23
CA SER A 320 23.80 -1.37 3.35
C SER A 320 23.40 -2.79 2.98
N ALA A 321 23.96 -3.29 1.87
CA ALA A 321 23.93 -4.69 1.46
C ALA A 321 25.36 -5.23 1.32
N GLY A 322 25.56 -6.49 1.69
CA GLY A 322 26.88 -7.10 1.82
C GLY A 322 27.57 -7.44 0.49
N ALA A 323 28.65 -8.22 0.58
CA ALA A 323 29.56 -8.46 -0.55
C ALA A 323 29.05 -9.44 -1.60
N GLY A 324 27.96 -10.16 -1.32
CA GLY A 324 27.32 -11.04 -2.30
C GLY A 324 26.70 -10.24 -3.45
N ALA A 325 26.71 -10.80 -4.66
CA ALA A 325 26.14 -10.14 -5.84
C ALA A 325 24.64 -9.87 -5.69
N VAL A 326 24.17 -8.73 -6.18
CA VAL A 326 22.75 -8.36 -6.26
C VAL A 326 22.30 -8.48 -7.72
N ASN A 327 21.34 -9.36 -7.99
CA ASN A 327 20.79 -9.59 -9.32
C ASN A 327 19.31 -9.21 -9.35
N VAL A 328 18.93 -8.28 -10.24
CA VAL A 328 17.57 -7.75 -10.38
C VAL A 328 16.98 -8.26 -11.69
N ALA A 329 15.83 -8.94 -11.62
CA ALA A 329 15.18 -9.58 -12.78
C ALA A 329 13.93 -8.81 -13.24
N ASN A 330 12.75 -9.12 -12.69
CA ASN A 330 11.49 -8.45 -13.02
C ASN A 330 11.02 -7.58 -11.85
N ALA A 331 11.91 -6.73 -11.36
CA ALA A 331 11.74 -6.02 -10.10
C ALA A 331 12.45 -4.67 -10.11
N THR A 332 12.33 -3.94 -8.99
CA THR A 332 13.03 -2.68 -8.75
C THR A 332 14.09 -2.85 -7.67
N LEU A 333 15.30 -2.35 -7.94
CA LEU A 333 16.30 -2.06 -6.92
C LEU A 333 16.38 -0.53 -6.74
N GLY A 334 16.29 -0.05 -5.51
CA GLY A 334 16.44 1.36 -5.20
C GLY A 334 17.04 1.63 -3.82
N GLY A 335 16.85 2.84 -3.33
CA GLY A 335 17.36 3.32 -2.04
C GLY A 335 18.54 4.28 -2.15
N GLY A 336 18.90 4.88 -1.01
CA GLY A 336 20.03 5.81 -0.87
C GLY A 336 21.28 5.23 -0.19
N GLY A 337 21.32 3.92 -0.01
CA GLY A 337 22.33 3.20 0.78
C GLY A 337 23.53 2.72 -0.03
N GLY A 338 24.32 1.83 0.59
CA GLY A 338 25.54 1.26 0.02
C GLY A 338 25.44 -0.24 -0.29
N ILE A 339 25.78 -0.67 -1.50
CA ILE A 339 25.86 -2.08 -1.90
C ILE A 339 27.33 -2.44 -2.15
N VAL A 340 27.83 -3.45 -1.43
CA VAL A 340 29.24 -3.87 -1.53
C VAL A 340 29.46 -4.83 -2.69
N GLY A 341 28.55 -5.79 -2.90
CA GLY A 341 28.62 -6.73 -4.01
C GLY A 341 28.40 -6.10 -5.37
N SER A 342 28.71 -6.85 -6.44
CA SER A 342 28.39 -6.44 -7.81
C SER A 342 26.87 -6.39 -8.03
N VAL A 343 26.40 -5.42 -8.79
CA VAL A 343 24.98 -5.27 -9.15
C VAL A 343 24.77 -5.62 -10.62
N GLY A 344 23.85 -6.55 -10.89
CA GLY A 344 23.37 -6.88 -12.22
C GLY A 344 21.88 -6.53 -12.35
N VAL A 345 21.52 -5.76 -13.37
CA VAL A 345 20.14 -5.36 -13.65
C VAL A 345 19.73 -5.89 -15.02
N ALA A 346 18.76 -6.80 -15.05
CA ALA A 346 18.30 -7.47 -16.25
C ALA A 346 17.40 -6.58 -17.13
N ALA A 347 17.04 -7.11 -18.31
CA ALA A 347 16.19 -6.41 -19.26
C ALA A 347 14.82 -6.12 -18.67
N GLY A 348 14.37 -4.87 -18.74
CA GLY A 348 13.10 -4.42 -18.18
C GLY A 348 13.07 -4.26 -16.65
N ALA A 349 14.10 -4.72 -15.93
CA ALA A 349 14.25 -4.47 -14.50
C ALA A 349 14.58 -3.00 -14.24
N ASN A 350 14.26 -2.53 -13.03
CA ASN A 350 14.38 -1.13 -12.68
C ASN A 350 15.54 -0.88 -11.70
N LEU A 351 16.32 0.15 -11.96
CA LEU A 351 17.26 0.74 -11.01
C LEU A 351 16.84 2.18 -10.75
N SER A 352 16.52 2.50 -9.50
CA SER A 352 15.95 3.78 -9.09
C SER A 352 16.64 4.27 -7.82
N PRO A 353 17.70 5.09 -7.90
CA PRO A 353 18.25 5.76 -6.72
C PRO A 353 17.15 6.51 -5.94
N GLY A 354 17.34 6.63 -4.63
CA GLY A 354 16.34 7.26 -3.75
C GLY A 354 15.36 6.27 -3.11
N ALA A 355 14.75 6.67 -1.99
CA ALA A 355 13.90 5.80 -1.17
C ALA A 355 12.49 5.58 -1.77
N SER A 356 12.04 6.51 -2.61
CA SER A 356 10.74 6.49 -3.28
C SER A 356 10.78 7.39 -4.52
N ALA A 357 9.86 7.18 -5.47
CA ALA A 357 9.71 8.06 -6.63
C ALA A 357 9.45 9.52 -6.19
N GLY A 358 10.11 10.48 -6.85
CA GLY A 358 10.00 11.90 -6.54
C GLY A 358 10.87 12.36 -5.36
N THR A 359 11.77 11.50 -4.88
CA THR A 359 12.74 11.82 -3.83
C THR A 359 14.14 11.46 -4.29
N ALA A 360 14.87 12.49 -4.74
CA ALA A 360 16.25 12.32 -5.19
C ALA A 360 17.13 11.69 -4.10
N GLY A 361 17.99 10.75 -4.49
CA GLY A 361 18.94 10.08 -3.62
C GLY A 361 20.17 9.54 -4.35
N THR A 362 21.18 9.18 -3.57
CA THR A 362 22.42 8.59 -4.10
C THR A 362 22.50 7.12 -3.72
N LEU A 363 22.47 6.21 -4.70
CA LEU A 363 22.76 4.79 -4.47
C LEU A 363 24.25 4.54 -4.69
N THR A 364 24.94 4.02 -3.67
CA THR A 364 26.40 3.80 -3.73
C THR A 364 26.72 2.33 -3.98
N LEU A 365 27.52 2.02 -5.00
CA LEU A 365 27.93 0.66 -5.35
C LEU A 365 29.45 0.53 -5.26
N SER A 366 29.96 -0.46 -4.54
CA SER A 366 31.42 -0.62 -4.32
C SER A 366 32.09 -1.54 -5.34
N ASN A 367 31.33 -2.06 -6.31
CA ASN A 367 31.81 -3.04 -7.28
C ASN A 367 31.13 -2.83 -8.64
N ASN A 368 31.27 -3.77 -9.55
CA ASN A 368 30.76 -3.69 -10.92
C ASN A 368 29.24 -3.45 -10.95
N LEU A 369 28.82 -2.57 -11.86
CA LEU A 369 27.42 -2.40 -12.25
C LEU A 369 27.25 -2.92 -13.68
N THR A 370 26.38 -3.91 -13.87
CA THR A 370 26.03 -4.45 -15.18
C THR A 370 24.58 -4.14 -15.50
N LEU A 371 24.35 -3.41 -16.59
CA LEU A 371 23.01 -3.05 -17.07
C LEU A 371 22.73 -3.82 -18.36
N THR A 372 21.70 -4.67 -18.36
CA THR A 372 21.36 -5.53 -19.50
C THR A 372 20.01 -5.14 -20.10
N GLY A 373 19.89 -3.93 -20.64
CA GLY A 373 18.60 -3.39 -21.11
C GLY A 373 17.68 -2.94 -19.98
N ALA A 374 18.26 -2.37 -18.91
CA ALA A 374 17.56 -1.96 -17.71
C ALA A 374 16.79 -0.64 -17.90
N ASN A 375 15.83 -0.39 -17.01
CA ASN A 375 15.15 0.90 -16.84
C ASN A 375 15.83 1.68 -15.71
N LEU A 376 16.51 2.76 -16.04
CA LEU A 376 17.14 3.67 -15.08
C LEU A 376 16.17 4.82 -14.79
N ARG A 377 15.59 4.85 -13.58
CA ARG A 377 14.71 5.93 -13.14
C ARG A 377 15.52 6.97 -12.39
N PHE A 378 15.43 8.22 -12.83
CA PHE A 378 16.16 9.33 -12.24
C PHE A 378 15.23 10.50 -11.95
N ASP A 379 15.12 10.86 -10.69
CA ASP A 379 14.57 12.13 -10.21
C ASP A 379 15.60 13.25 -10.49
N LEU A 380 15.26 14.16 -11.41
CA LEU A 380 16.14 15.24 -11.86
C LEU A 380 15.49 16.61 -11.64
N ALA A 381 16.19 17.48 -10.91
CA ALA A 381 15.87 18.89 -10.77
C ALA A 381 16.51 19.71 -11.90
N SER A 382 16.04 20.93 -12.14
CA SER A 382 16.55 21.89 -13.13
C SER A 382 17.85 22.58 -12.66
N VAL A 383 18.76 21.80 -12.10
CA VAL A 383 20.08 22.21 -11.61
C VAL A 383 21.06 21.06 -11.80
N THR A 384 22.30 21.34 -12.15
CA THR A 384 23.28 20.29 -12.52
C THR A 384 24.03 19.67 -11.34
N THR A 385 23.73 20.05 -10.10
CA THR A 385 24.39 19.55 -8.88
C THR A 385 24.25 18.03 -8.77
N PRO A 386 25.35 17.25 -8.81
CA PRO A 386 25.26 15.79 -8.69
C PRO A 386 24.84 15.34 -7.29
N GLY A 387 23.90 14.39 -7.20
CA GLY A 387 23.56 13.71 -5.95
C GLY A 387 23.05 14.63 -4.84
N ASN A 388 23.39 14.28 -3.59
CA ASN A 388 23.11 15.05 -2.37
C ASN A 388 21.63 15.40 -2.14
N GLY A 389 20.72 14.56 -2.63
CA GLY A 389 19.28 14.81 -2.54
C GLY A 389 18.76 15.89 -3.49
N VAL A 390 19.57 16.35 -4.44
CA VAL A 390 19.16 17.33 -5.48
C VAL A 390 18.77 16.62 -6.76
N ASN A 391 19.65 15.75 -7.25
CA ASN A 391 19.40 14.85 -8.37
C ASN A 391 19.72 13.43 -7.93
N ASP A 392 19.04 12.46 -8.51
CA ASP A 392 19.44 11.07 -8.37
C ASP A 392 20.85 10.84 -8.90
N LEU A 393 21.59 9.97 -8.21
CA LEU A 393 22.94 9.59 -8.59
C LEU A 393 23.19 8.11 -8.30
N ILE A 394 23.74 7.39 -9.28
CA ILE A 394 24.40 6.11 -9.04
C ILE A 394 25.89 6.38 -8.85
N SER A 395 26.37 6.24 -7.63
CA SER A 395 27.77 6.48 -7.27
C SER A 395 28.52 5.15 -7.20
N LEU A 396 29.38 4.88 -8.17
CA LEU A 396 30.32 3.76 -8.11
C LEU A 396 31.53 4.17 -7.25
N ASN A 397 32.05 3.26 -6.45
CA ASN A 397 33.29 3.41 -5.69
C ASN A 397 34.31 2.38 -6.21
N GLY A 398 34.68 2.52 -7.48
CA GLY A 398 35.47 1.54 -8.21
C GLY A 398 34.66 0.62 -9.11
N GLY A 399 35.30 -0.45 -9.60
CA GLY A 399 34.67 -1.43 -10.50
C GLY A 399 34.44 -0.92 -11.92
N THR A 400 33.78 -1.76 -12.73
CA THR A 400 33.44 -1.48 -14.14
C THR A 400 31.94 -1.21 -14.28
N LEU A 401 31.59 -0.17 -15.04
CA LEU A 401 30.25 0.03 -15.58
C LEU A 401 30.12 -0.76 -16.90
N ALA A 402 29.31 -1.81 -16.92
CA ALA A 402 29.07 -2.62 -18.10
C ALA A 402 27.68 -2.36 -18.69
N LEU A 403 27.64 -1.84 -19.91
CA LEU A 403 26.41 -1.55 -20.66
C LEU A 403 26.17 -2.63 -21.73
N ASN A 404 25.33 -3.61 -21.40
CA ASN A 404 24.98 -4.73 -22.27
C ASN A 404 23.58 -4.49 -22.89
N GLY A 405 23.48 -4.30 -24.21
CA GLY A 405 22.21 -3.89 -24.82
C GLY A 405 21.86 -2.43 -24.53
N VAL A 406 20.60 -2.03 -24.77
CA VAL A 406 20.16 -0.63 -24.64
C VAL A 406 19.34 -0.44 -23.36
N SER A 407 19.93 0.25 -22.38
CA SER A 407 19.21 0.63 -21.16
C SER A 407 18.52 1.98 -21.34
N THR A 408 17.33 2.13 -20.79
CA THR A 408 16.49 3.32 -20.97
C THR A 408 16.59 4.22 -19.75
N VAL A 409 16.89 5.49 -19.94
CA VAL A 409 16.86 6.53 -18.91
C VAL A 409 15.48 7.18 -18.91
N LEU A 410 14.74 6.99 -17.81
CA LEU A 410 13.42 7.56 -17.56
C LEU A 410 13.54 8.70 -16.54
N PRO A 411 13.48 9.96 -16.98
CA PRO A 411 13.53 11.09 -16.06
C PRO A 411 12.17 11.30 -15.37
N ASN A 412 12.22 11.66 -14.10
CA ASN A 412 11.15 12.35 -13.40
C ASN A 412 11.61 13.78 -13.10
N TYR A 413 10.92 14.78 -13.62
CA TYR A 413 11.33 16.17 -13.51
C TYR A 413 10.79 16.77 -12.19
N LEU A 414 11.68 17.07 -11.24
CA LEU A 414 11.27 17.50 -9.89
C LEU A 414 10.71 18.93 -9.85
N ASN A 415 11.18 19.81 -10.74
CA ASN A 415 10.81 21.23 -10.73
C ASN A 415 10.80 21.83 -12.15
N GLY A 416 10.37 21.02 -13.12
CA GLY A 416 10.19 21.43 -14.51
C GLY A 416 11.36 21.06 -15.43
N PRO A 417 11.40 21.64 -16.64
CA PRO A 417 12.40 21.31 -17.67
C PRO A 417 13.83 21.55 -17.20
N LEU A 418 14.74 20.66 -17.59
CA LEU A 418 16.13 20.69 -17.12
C LEU A 418 16.88 21.89 -17.69
N ALA A 419 17.54 22.68 -16.86
CA ALA A 419 18.45 23.72 -17.32
C ALA A 419 19.60 23.13 -18.17
N SER A 420 20.14 23.91 -19.11
CA SER A 420 21.29 23.46 -19.90
C SER A 420 22.51 23.20 -19.01
N GLY A 421 23.22 22.12 -19.31
CA GLY A 421 24.44 21.70 -18.62
C GLY A 421 24.57 20.18 -18.56
N ALA A 422 25.60 19.73 -17.85
CA ALA A 422 25.90 18.32 -17.68
C ALA A 422 25.30 17.79 -16.37
N TYR A 423 24.42 16.80 -16.46
CA TYR A 423 23.83 16.11 -15.32
C TYR A 423 24.55 14.78 -15.13
N THR A 424 25.21 14.60 -14.00
CA THR A 424 25.89 13.33 -13.67
C THR A 424 24.87 12.30 -13.21
N LEU A 425 24.63 11.27 -14.02
CA LEU A 425 23.70 10.17 -13.71
C LEU A 425 24.42 9.00 -13.02
N ILE A 426 25.61 8.66 -13.54
CA ILE A 426 26.48 7.61 -13.01
C ILE A 426 27.91 8.16 -12.95
N SER A 427 28.65 7.90 -11.88
CA SER A 427 30.07 8.30 -11.79
C SER A 427 30.87 7.41 -10.84
N GLY A 428 32.20 7.55 -10.87
CA GLY A 428 33.13 6.95 -9.89
C GLY A 428 33.62 5.54 -10.19
N GLY A 429 33.23 4.96 -11.35
CA GLY A 429 33.79 3.69 -11.81
C GLY A 429 35.20 3.87 -12.39
N THR A 430 35.90 2.76 -12.59
CA THR A 430 37.28 2.74 -13.15
C THR A 430 37.33 2.43 -14.64
N ALA A 431 36.27 1.84 -15.19
CA ALA A 431 36.17 1.45 -16.60
C ALA A 431 34.70 1.47 -17.06
N THR A 432 34.51 1.62 -18.36
CA THR A 432 33.21 1.42 -19.03
C THR A 432 33.37 0.38 -20.13
N THR A 433 32.45 -0.60 -20.20
CA THR A 433 32.25 -1.41 -21.41
C THR A 433 30.91 -1.01 -22.05
N GLY A 434 30.92 -0.80 -23.37
CA GLY A 434 29.79 -0.21 -24.10
C GLY A 434 30.00 1.28 -24.43
N SER A 435 28.95 1.94 -24.90
CA SER A 435 29.00 3.32 -25.39
C SER A 435 27.66 4.05 -25.18
N ALA A 436 27.58 5.32 -25.59
CA ALA A 436 26.32 6.07 -25.60
C ALA A 436 25.20 5.38 -26.39
N ALA A 437 25.52 4.54 -27.40
CA ALA A 437 24.54 3.77 -28.15
C ALA A 437 23.83 2.68 -27.32
N ASN A 438 24.36 2.37 -26.13
CA ASN A 438 23.76 1.47 -25.16
C ASN A 438 22.79 2.18 -24.19
N LEU A 439 22.51 3.46 -24.41
CA LEU A 439 21.58 4.26 -23.62
C LEU A 439 20.53 4.90 -24.53
N ALA A 440 19.28 4.84 -24.10
CA ALA A 440 18.16 5.54 -24.72
C ALA A 440 17.57 6.55 -23.75
N TRP A 441 17.25 7.74 -24.23
CA TRP A 441 16.49 8.73 -23.47
C TRP A 441 15.00 8.52 -23.70
N ALA A 442 14.23 8.35 -22.63
CA ALA A 442 12.77 8.25 -22.68
C ALA A 442 12.07 9.46 -22.04
N GLY A 443 12.75 10.60 -21.94
CA GLY A 443 12.10 11.86 -21.61
C GLY A 443 11.34 12.44 -22.80
N ILE A 444 10.76 13.62 -22.58
CA ILE A 444 9.95 14.31 -23.59
C ILE A 444 10.82 14.65 -24.81
N THR A 445 10.30 14.43 -26.02
CA THR A 445 10.99 14.70 -27.29
C THR A 445 10.37 15.90 -28.02
N GLY A 446 11.06 16.45 -29.02
CA GLY A 446 10.57 17.61 -29.76
C GLY A 446 10.60 18.92 -28.97
N MET A 447 11.41 18.99 -27.91
CA MET A 447 11.63 20.18 -27.10
C MET A 447 12.68 21.11 -27.75
N ARG A 448 12.79 22.34 -27.22
CA ARG A 448 13.90 23.25 -27.56
C ARG A 448 15.25 22.70 -27.10
N GLN A 449 15.21 21.86 -26.07
CA GLN A 449 16.38 21.23 -25.48
C GLN A 449 16.70 19.93 -26.20
N ALA A 450 18.00 19.65 -26.33
CA ALA A 450 18.53 18.40 -26.84
C ALA A 450 19.28 17.65 -25.74
N PHE A 451 19.15 16.33 -25.77
CA PHE A 451 19.69 15.41 -24.77
C PHE A 451 20.66 14.45 -25.46
N THR A 452 21.90 14.40 -24.97
CA THR A 452 22.91 13.45 -25.44
C THR A 452 23.65 12.85 -24.25
N PHE A 453 24.19 11.64 -24.41
CA PHE A 453 24.97 10.99 -23.36
C PHE A 453 26.46 11.17 -23.61
N ASP A 454 27.20 11.54 -22.57
CA ASP A 454 28.65 11.64 -22.55
C ASP A 454 29.23 10.58 -21.60
N LEU A 455 30.06 9.70 -22.18
CA LEU A 455 30.76 8.60 -21.50
C LEU A 455 32.28 8.72 -21.71
N SER A 456 32.78 9.92 -22.00
CA SER A 456 34.22 10.17 -22.22
C SER A 456 35.08 9.90 -20.98
N THR A 457 34.47 10.01 -19.79
CA THR A 457 35.09 9.63 -18.52
C THR A 457 34.77 8.16 -18.21
N PRO A 458 35.77 7.28 -18.06
CA PRO A 458 35.54 5.89 -17.68
C PRO A 458 34.68 5.75 -16.41
N GLY A 459 33.79 4.77 -16.40
CA GLY A 459 32.88 4.51 -15.28
C GLY A 459 31.85 5.59 -15.02
N SER A 460 31.59 6.49 -15.98
CA SER A 460 30.67 7.61 -15.81
C SER A 460 29.69 7.75 -16.98
N VAL A 461 28.50 8.27 -16.68
CA VAL A 461 27.45 8.64 -17.63
C VAL A 461 26.94 10.02 -17.26
N LEU A 462 27.15 10.99 -18.14
CA LEU A 462 26.59 12.33 -18.04
C LEU A 462 25.48 12.48 -19.09
N LEU A 463 24.38 13.11 -18.69
CA LEU A 463 23.36 13.61 -19.60
C LEU A 463 23.70 15.07 -19.93
N GLN A 464 24.09 15.32 -21.17
CA GLN A 464 24.35 16.66 -21.69
C GLN A 464 23.02 17.26 -22.18
N VAL A 465 22.56 18.29 -21.48
CA VAL A 465 21.38 19.08 -21.83
C VAL A 465 21.85 20.37 -22.52
N SER A 466 21.45 20.56 -23.77
CA SER A 466 21.79 21.74 -24.58
C SER A 466 20.54 22.40 -25.13
N GLY A 467 20.67 23.64 -25.63
CA GLY A 467 19.55 24.42 -26.14
C GLY A 467 18.89 25.29 -25.07
N PRO A 468 18.06 26.26 -25.49
CA PRO A 468 17.38 27.17 -24.58
C PRO A 468 16.23 26.47 -23.82
N PRO A 469 15.82 27.00 -22.66
CA PRO A 469 14.60 26.54 -21.99
C PRO A 469 13.35 26.80 -22.85
N PRO A 470 12.19 26.23 -22.48
CA PRO A 470 10.92 26.54 -23.15
C PRO A 470 10.63 28.04 -23.20
N ALA A 471 9.98 28.48 -24.28
CA ALA A 471 9.64 29.87 -24.52
C ALA A 471 8.13 30.06 -24.57
N ALA A 472 7.64 31.20 -24.07
CA ALA A 472 6.23 31.56 -24.21
C ALA A 472 5.92 31.97 -25.65
N LEU A 473 4.95 31.28 -26.25
CA LEU A 473 4.58 31.47 -27.65
C LEU A 473 3.18 32.06 -27.80
N VAL A 474 3.03 33.01 -28.73
CA VAL A 474 1.72 33.59 -29.09
C VAL A 474 1.32 33.09 -30.48
N TRP A 475 0.13 32.52 -30.61
CA TRP A 475 -0.38 32.04 -31.89
C TRP A 475 -0.58 33.20 -32.86
N GLN A 476 -0.14 33.04 -34.11
CA GLN A 476 -0.46 33.96 -35.21
C GLN A 476 -1.14 33.26 -36.37
N GLY A 477 -0.80 32.00 -36.66
CA GLY A 477 -1.42 31.24 -37.75
C GLY A 477 -1.24 31.87 -39.13
N THR A 478 -0.13 32.56 -39.36
CA THR A 478 0.18 33.29 -40.60
C THR A 478 0.62 32.39 -41.75
N ASN A 479 1.12 31.19 -41.44
CA ASN A 479 1.54 30.16 -42.38
C ASN A 479 0.55 28.98 -42.35
N GLY A 480 -0.76 29.30 -42.39
CA GLY A 480 -1.85 28.33 -42.31
C GLY A 480 -2.30 28.02 -40.89
N SER A 481 -3.04 26.93 -40.73
CA SER A 481 -3.71 26.58 -39.45
C SER A 481 -2.99 25.51 -38.63
N ASN A 482 -1.86 24.99 -39.08
CA ASN A 482 -1.20 23.88 -38.39
C ASN A 482 -0.50 24.34 -37.11
N TRP A 483 -0.83 23.67 -36.00
CA TRP A 483 -0.01 23.59 -34.81
C TRP A 483 0.74 22.27 -34.81
N ASP A 484 2.05 22.35 -35.06
CA ASP A 484 2.98 21.22 -35.12
C ASP A 484 4.40 21.67 -34.74
N LEU A 485 5.37 20.74 -34.80
CA LEU A 485 6.78 20.98 -34.41
C LEU A 485 7.66 21.58 -35.53
N THR A 486 7.07 21.98 -36.64
CA THR A 486 7.79 22.34 -37.88
C THR A 486 7.36 23.68 -38.47
N THR A 487 6.08 24.04 -38.37
CA THR A 487 5.47 25.20 -39.00
C THR A 487 5.66 26.46 -38.14
N THR A 488 6.13 27.54 -38.74
CA THR A 488 6.37 28.83 -38.07
C THR A 488 5.08 29.65 -37.95
N ASN A 489 4.17 29.22 -37.07
CA ASN A 489 2.88 29.89 -36.82
C ASN A 489 2.81 30.67 -35.49
N TRP A 490 3.96 30.81 -34.80
CA TRP A 490 4.04 31.36 -33.45
C TRP A 490 4.92 32.61 -33.41
N LEU A 491 4.70 33.47 -32.42
CA LEU A 491 5.65 34.51 -32.03
C LEU A 491 6.31 34.14 -30.72
N ASN A 492 7.63 34.17 -30.71
CA ASN A 492 8.46 34.13 -29.52
C ASN A 492 9.00 35.54 -29.27
N SER A 493 8.46 36.22 -28.25
CA SER A 493 8.83 37.61 -27.94
C SER A 493 8.74 38.55 -29.16
N GLY A 494 7.71 38.36 -29.99
CA GLY A 494 7.45 39.16 -31.21
C GLY A 494 8.22 38.72 -32.46
N VAL A 495 9.07 37.69 -32.37
CA VAL A 495 9.78 37.11 -33.52
C VAL A 495 9.10 35.84 -33.99
N ALA A 496 8.93 35.65 -35.30
CA ALA A 496 8.35 34.43 -35.86
C ALA A 496 9.14 33.19 -35.44
N ASP A 497 8.44 32.20 -34.91
CA ASP A 497 8.99 30.95 -34.38
C ASP A 497 8.01 29.80 -34.65
N LYS A 498 8.46 28.58 -34.36
CA LYS A 498 7.63 27.37 -34.34
C LYS A 498 7.44 26.87 -32.91
N PHE A 499 6.49 25.97 -32.74
CA PHE A 499 6.26 25.33 -31.45
C PHE A 499 7.25 24.20 -31.19
N PHE A 500 7.67 24.08 -29.95
CA PHE A 500 8.36 22.91 -29.40
C PHE A 500 7.57 22.39 -28.21
N ASN A 501 7.62 21.08 -27.97
CA ASN A 501 6.99 20.52 -26.78
C ASN A 501 7.54 21.22 -25.52
N ILE A 502 6.63 21.40 -24.56
CA ILE A 502 6.80 22.11 -23.29
C ILE A 502 6.83 23.64 -23.40
N ASP A 503 6.79 24.21 -24.61
CA ASP A 503 6.49 25.64 -24.76
C ASP A 503 5.07 25.94 -24.23
N PRO A 504 4.89 26.93 -23.33
CA PRO A 504 3.56 27.43 -23.01
C PRO A 504 3.04 28.30 -24.16
N VAL A 505 1.78 28.11 -24.54
CA VAL A 505 1.16 28.77 -25.68
C VAL A 505 0.00 29.68 -25.29
N LEU A 506 -0.11 30.82 -25.95
CA LEU A 506 -1.17 31.82 -25.82
C LEU A 506 -1.93 31.99 -27.14
N PHE A 507 -3.24 31.91 -27.06
CA PHE A 507 -4.18 32.30 -28.13
C PHE A 507 -4.92 33.56 -27.68
N ASP A 508 -4.68 34.69 -28.34
CA ASP A 508 -5.28 35.99 -28.00
C ASP A 508 -5.93 36.66 -29.23
N ASP A 509 -6.40 37.90 -29.10
CA ASP A 509 -7.03 38.62 -30.22
C ASP A 509 -6.03 39.19 -31.26
N THR A 510 -4.71 39.00 -31.10
CA THR A 510 -3.71 39.52 -32.06
C THR A 510 -3.65 38.70 -33.35
N SER A 511 -4.03 37.42 -33.30
CA SER A 511 -4.13 36.58 -34.49
C SER A 511 -5.38 36.90 -35.31
N THR A 512 -5.21 36.87 -36.63
CA THR A 512 -6.34 36.90 -37.57
C THR A 512 -6.90 35.50 -37.86
N ASN A 513 -6.22 34.44 -37.43
CA ASN A 513 -6.56 33.04 -37.71
C ASN A 513 -7.03 32.31 -36.44
N GLY A 514 -8.34 32.18 -36.28
CA GLY A 514 -8.96 31.43 -35.18
C GLY A 514 -9.04 29.91 -35.39
N SER A 515 -8.66 29.40 -36.57
CA SER A 515 -8.71 27.98 -36.90
C SER A 515 -7.36 27.34 -36.63
N VAL A 516 -7.30 26.45 -35.64
CA VAL A 516 -6.07 25.76 -35.20
C VAL A 516 -6.25 24.25 -35.41
N ILE A 517 -5.37 23.67 -36.21
CA ILE A 517 -5.32 22.24 -36.53
C ILE A 517 -4.08 21.68 -35.86
N VAL A 518 -4.25 20.95 -34.78
CA VAL A 518 -3.20 20.15 -34.15
C VAL A 518 -2.82 19.04 -35.13
N ALA A 519 -1.73 19.20 -35.88
CA ALA A 519 -1.48 18.31 -37.04
C ALA A 519 -1.00 16.91 -36.63
N ALA A 520 -0.43 16.80 -35.42
CA ALA A 520 0.00 15.56 -34.76
C ALA A 520 -0.09 15.73 -33.24
N THR A 521 0.19 14.69 -32.45
CA THR A 521 0.21 14.85 -30.98
C THR A 521 1.22 15.90 -30.55
N VAL A 522 0.77 16.87 -29.75
CA VAL A 522 1.60 17.93 -29.15
C VAL A 522 1.50 17.90 -27.63
N GLU A 523 2.58 18.29 -26.96
CA GLU A 523 2.69 18.31 -25.51
C GLU A 523 3.15 19.72 -25.06
N PRO A 524 2.27 20.73 -25.03
CA PRO A 524 2.61 22.08 -24.58
C PRO A 524 2.87 22.13 -23.07
N GLY A 525 3.58 23.15 -22.60
CA GLY A 525 3.78 23.37 -21.17
C GLY A 525 2.53 23.93 -20.46
N ALA A 526 1.76 24.74 -21.19
CA ALA A 526 0.47 25.29 -20.79
C ALA A 526 -0.29 25.77 -22.03
N VAL A 527 -1.61 25.88 -21.95
CA VAL A 527 -2.44 26.48 -23.01
C VAL A 527 -3.32 27.54 -22.39
N THR A 528 -3.12 28.79 -22.80
CA THR A 528 -3.99 29.90 -22.41
C THR A 528 -4.73 30.40 -23.64
N VAL A 529 -6.07 30.48 -23.55
CA VAL A 529 -6.92 31.10 -24.56
C VAL A 529 -7.55 32.33 -23.92
N SER A 530 -7.03 33.50 -24.25
CA SER A 530 -7.43 34.80 -23.71
C SER A 530 -7.98 35.66 -24.83
N ASN A 531 -9.19 35.35 -25.27
CA ASN A 531 -9.84 35.99 -26.41
C ASN A 531 -11.13 36.71 -25.99
N THR A 532 -11.37 37.87 -26.59
CA THR A 532 -12.60 38.65 -26.40
C THR A 532 -13.47 38.63 -27.66
N THR A 533 -12.86 38.68 -28.84
CA THR A 533 -13.58 38.80 -30.13
C THR A 533 -13.28 37.65 -31.08
N ARG A 534 -12.04 37.15 -31.10
CA ARG A 534 -11.60 36.08 -31.99
C ARG A 534 -12.02 34.73 -31.42
N ALA A 535 -13.07 34.12 -31.96
CA ALA A 535 -13.39 32.73 -31.65
C ALA A 535 -12.24 31.81 -32.11
N TYR A 536 -11.84 30.88 -31.24
CA TYR A 536 -10.84 29.86 -31.54
C TYR A 536 -11.48 28.48 -31.69
N THR A 537 -11.01 27.69 -32.64
CA THR A 537 -11.36 26.26 -32.78
C THR A 537 -10.09 25.43 -32.84
N LEU A 538 -9.93 24.52 -31.89
CA LEU A 538 -8.83 23.56 -31.82
C LEU A 538 -9.35 22.19 -32.27
N SER A 539 -8.78 21.69 -33.36
CA SER A 539 -9.20 20.48 -34.06
C SER A 539 -8.00 19.63 -34.49
N GLY A 540 -8.26 18.44 -35.05
CA GLY A 540 -7.22 17.54 -35.54
C GLY A 540 -6.78 16.52 -34.51
N GLY A 541 -5.48 16.48 -34.25
CA GLY A 541 -4.81 15.58 -33.33
C GLY A 541 -4.96 15.96 -31.85
N ARG A 542 -4.19 15.25 -31.02
CA ARG A 542 -4.33 15.23 -29.56
C ARG A 542 -3.37 16.17 -28.85
N ILE A 543 -3.85 16.89 -27.84
CA ILE A 543 -3.02 17.59 -26.85
C ILE A 543 -2.86 16.66 -25.64
N THR A 544 -1.62 16.50 -25.16
CA THR A 544 -1.27 15.58 -24.06
C THR A 544 -0.32 16.25 -23.04
N GLY A 545 0.06 15.51 -22.01
CA GLY A 545 1.05 15.91 -20.99
C GLY A 545 0.44 16.47 -19.71
N ALA A 546 1.27 16.93 -18.80
CA ALA A 546 0.86 17.47 -17.50
C ALA A 546 0.25 18.89 -17.54
N MET A 547 -0.04 19.39 -18.73
CA MET A 547 -0.41 20.79 -18.97
C MET A 547 -1.84 21.11 -18.51
N ALA A 548 -2.07 22.37 -18.13
CA ALA A 548 -3.39 22.91 -17.82
C ALA A 548 -3.88 23.90 -18.88
N LEU A 549 -5.16 23.82 -19.25
CA LEU A 549 -5.80 24.74 -20.17
C LEU A 549 -6.56 25.83 -19.40
N VAL A 550 -6.29 27.09 -19.69
CA VAL A 550 -6.99 28.23 -19.12
C VAL A 550 -7.75 28.98 -20.21
N LYS A 551 -9.06 29.13 -20.05
CA LYS A 551 -9.91 29.96 -20.90
C LYS A 551 -10.30 31.23 -20.14
N SER A 552 -9.95 32.39 -20.69
CA SER A 552 -10.31 33.71 -20.16
C SER A 552 -10.81 34.62 -21.30
N GLY A 553 -11.34 35.79 -20.94
CA GLY A 553 -11.97 36.72 -21.89
C GLY A 553 -13.35 36.25 -22.35
N ALA A 554 -14.12 37.18 -22.95
CA ALA A 554 -15.53 36.95 -23.29
C ALA A 554 -15.76 36.11 -24.56
N GLY A 555 -14.72 35.85 -25.36
CA GLY A 555 -14.82 35.09 -26.60
C GLY A 555 -14.98 33.58 -26.37
N SER A 556 -15.17 32.83 -27.45
CA SER A 556 -15.38 31.38 -27.40
C SER A 556 -14.15 30.56 -27.80
N LEU A 557 -14.06 29.34 -27.24
CA LEU A 557 -13.12 28.29 -27.62
C LEU A 557 -13.91 27.03 -27.96
N THR A 558 -13.71 26.48 -29.15
CA THR A 558 -14.28 25.17 -29.53
C THR A 558 -13.19 24.10 -29.49
N LEU A 559 -13.44 23.01 -28.77
CA LEU A 559 -12.59 21.82 -28.73
C LEU A 559 -13.26 20.68 -29.50
N ALA A 560 -12.62 20.23 -30.58
CA ALA A 560 -13.18 19.21 -31.47
C ALA A 560 -12.47 17.85 -31.40
N ALA A 561 -11.26 17.80 -30.85
CA ALA A 561 -10.44 16.60 -30.77
C ALA A 561 -10.41 15.99 -29.36
N SER A 562 -10.16 14.69 -29.29
CA SER A 562 -9.86 13.99 -28.03
C SER A 562 -8.51 14.40 -27.48
N ASN A 563 -8.46 14.69 -26.19
CA ASN A 563 -7.25 15.10 -25.48
C ASN A 563 -6.94 14.14 -24.32
N SER A 564 -5.68 14.14 -23.87
CA SER A 564 -5.22 13.30 -22.75
C SER A 564 -4.32 14.03 -21.77
N PHE A 565 -4.36 15.37 -21.76
CA PHE A 565 -3.64 16.14 -20.76
C PHE A 565 -4.26 15.99 -19.37
N THR A 566 -3.43 16.07 -18.33
CA THR A 566 -3.81 15.71 -16.96
C THR A 566 -3.93 16.92 -16.02
N GLY A 567 -3.41 18.10 -16.41
CA GLY A 567 -3.42 19.29 -15.56
C GLY A 567 -4.79 19.97 -15.41
N GLY A 568 -5.78 19.56 -16.21
CA GLY A 568 -7.16 20.02 -16.14
C GLY A 568 -7.46 21.29 -16.94
N VAL A 569 -8.70 21.77 -16.81
CA VAL A 569 -9.23 22.93 -17.53
C VAL A 569 -9.78 23.94 -16.53
N THR A 570 -9.43 25.22 -16.67
CA THR A 570 -10.01 26.31 -15.89
C THR A 570 -10.70 27.31 -16.81
N ILE A 571 -12.00 27.53 -16.62
CA ILE A 571 -12.81 28.47 -17.40
C ILE A 571 -13.10 29.71 -16.56
N GLN A 572 -12.27 30.75 -16.73
CA GLN A 572 -12.35 32.02 -16.01
C GLN A 572 -13.33 33.02 -16.64
N GLY A 573 -13.76 32.77 -17.87
CA GLY A 573 -14.72 33.61 -18.59
C GLY A 573 -14.95 33.15 -20.03
N GLY A 574 -16.08 33.61 -20.61
CA GLY A 574 -16.53 33.21 -21.93
C GLY A 574 -16.95 31.74 -21.99
N ASP A 575 -16.92 31.18 -23.20
CA ASP A 575 -17.46 29.86 -23.49
C ASP A 575 -16.38 28.87 -23.96
N ILE A 576 -16.46 27.63 -23.47
CA ILE A 576 -15.90 26.45 -24.15
C ILE A 576 -17.03 25.67 -24.79
N PHE A 577 -16.89 25.29 -26.06
CA PHE A 577 -17.80 24.40 -26.80
C PHE A 577 -17.12 23.07 -27.11
N LEU A 578 -17.78 21.97 -26.80
CA LEU A 578 -17.38 20.62 -27.22
C LEU A 578 -18.07 20.32 -28.55
N ALA A 579 -17.31 19.97 -29.59
CA ALA A 579 -17.84 20.00 -30.95
C ALA A 579 -18.67 18.77 -31.36
N ASN A 580 -18.60 17.66 -30.61
CA ASN A 580 -19.24 16.39 -30.93
C ASN A 580 -19.31 15.47 -29.69
N ASP A 581 -19.99 14.33 -29.81
CA ASP A 581 -20.14 13.32 -28.74
C ASP A 581 -18.81 12.75 -28.22
N VAL A 582 -17.77 12.68 -29.05
CA VAL A 582 -16.45 12.22 -28.62
C VAL A 582 -15.76 13.30 -27.79
N ALA A 583 -15.92 14.57 -28.18
CA ALA A 583 -15.40 15.72 -27.47
C ALA A 583 -16.05 15.87 -26.07
N ASN A 584 -17.34 15.55 -25.93
CA ASN A 584 -18.02 15.48 -24.63
C ASN A 584 -17.30 14.59 -23.61
N GLN A 585 -16.69 13.50 -24.08
CA GLN A 585 -16.05 12.50 -23.25
C GLN A 585 -14.59 12.84 -22.95
N THR A 586 -13.85 13.36 -23.93
CA THR A 586 -12.38 13.36 -23.90
C THR A 586 -11.70 14.67 -24.29
N ALA A 587 -12.42 15.69 -24.78
CA ALA A 587 -11.76 16.92 -25.22
C ALA A 587 -11.15 17.74 -24.07
N LEU A 588 -11.62 17.54 -22.83
CA LEU A 588 -11.15 18.27 -21.64
C LEU A 588 -9.96 17.58 -20.94
N GLY A 589 -9.43 16.50 -21.50
CA GLY A 589 -8.39 15.69 -20.85
C GLY A 589 -8.94 14.89 -19.67
N THR A 590 -8.05 14.49 -18.75
CA THR A 590 -8.41 13.67 -17.58
C THR A 590 -8.32 14.41 -16.25
N GLY A 591 -7.83 15.66 -16.27
CA GLY A 591 -7.78 16.52 -15.09
C GLY A 591 -9.15 17.13 -14.73
N PRO A 592 -9.26 17.81 -13.58
CA PRO A 592 -10.50 18.46 -13.18
C PRO A 592 -10.86 19.64 -14.09
N VAL A 593 -12.15 19.95 -14.17
CA VAL A 593 -12.71 21.10 -14.89
C VAL A 593 -13.20 22.13 -13.88
N THR A 594 -12.49 23.24 -13.76
CA THR A 594 -12.80 24.33 -12.85
C THR A 594 -13.62 25.40 -13.57
N LEU A 595 -14.83 25.67 -13.11
CA LEU A 595 -15.72 26.71 -13.64
C LEU A 595 -15.63 27.95 -12.74
N ALA A 596 -14.91 28.98 -13.19
CA ALA A 596 -14.60 30.20 -12.44
C ALA A 596 -15.10 31.46 -13.17
N ASN A 597 -16.41 31.56 -13.43
CA ASN A 597 -17.13 32.58 -14.24
C ASN A 597 -17.31 32.28 -15.73
N GLY A 598 -16.89 31.09 -16.20
CA GLY A 598 -17.14 30.65 -17.57
C GLY A 598 -18.25 29.62 -17.72
N THR A 599 -18.56 29.34 -18.99
CA THR A 599 -19.57 28.35 -19.40
C THR A 599 -18.91 27.21 -20.17
N LEU A 600 -19.20 25.97 -19.77
CA LEU A 600 -18.90 24.77 -20.55
C LEU A 600 -20.16 24.37 -21.32
N ASN A 601 -20.05 24.24 -22.64
CA ASN A 601 -21.12 23.86 -23.53
C ASN A 601 -20.82 22.48 -24.13
N MET A 602 -21.60 21.47 -23.75
CA MET A 602 -21.52 20.15 -24.38
C MET A 602 -22.11 20.20 -25.79
N PHE A 603 -21.64 19.32 -26.66
CA PHE A 603 -22.36 19.00 -27.88
C PHE A 603 -23.71 18.40 -27.50
N SER A 604 -24.81 18.99 -27.99
CA SER A 604 -26.16 18.58 -27.63
C SER A 604 -26.84 17.86 -28.80
N SER A 605 -27.22 16.60 -28.60
CA SER A 605 -27.92 15.77 -29.58
C SER A 605 -28.92 14.84 -28.90
N PRO A 606 -30.22 14.91 -29.21
CA PRO A 606 -31.21 13.98 -28.67
C PRO A 606 -31.17 12.60 -29.34
N LEU A 607 -30.36 12.43 -30.39
CA LEU A 607 -30.31 11.21 -31.21
C LEU A 607 -29.12 10.31 -30.87
N THR A 608 -28.12 10.86 -30.18
CA THR A 608 -26.90 10.17 -29.80
C THR A 608 -26.70 10.32 -28.31
N ALA A 609 -26.00 9.36 -27.70
CA ALA A 609 -25.69 9.39 -26.28
C ALA A 609 -24.20 9.26 -26.04
N ASN A 610 -23.71 9.85 -24.95
CA ASN A 610 -22.32 9.78 -24.53
C ASN A 610 -22.20 9.75 -22.99
N THR A 611 -20.99 9.57 -22.47
CA THR A 611 -20.71 9.56 -21.03
C THR A 611 -19.60 10.56 -20.71
N ALA A 612 -19.86 11.50 -19.83
CA ALA A 612 -18.87 12.48 -19.39
C ALA A 612 -18.44 12.20 -17.93
N ALA A 613 -17.16 11.84 -17.76
CA ALA A 613 -16.59 11.42 -16.49
C ALA A 613 -15.66 12.48 -15.83
N TRP A 614 -15.62 13.70 -16.36
CA TRP A 614 -14.76 14.76 -15.82
C TRP A 614 -15.28 15.28 -14.48
N ASN A 615 -14.37 15.51 -13.54
CA ASN A 615 -14.70 16.08 -12.24
C ASN A 615 -14.84 17.60 -12.34
N LEU A 616 -15.97 18.14 -11.91
CA LEU A 616 -16.23 19.57 -11.83
C LEU A 616 -15.79 20.16 -10.49
N VAL A 617 -15.24 21.37 -10.58
CA VAL A 617 -14.97 22.22 -9.42
C VAL A 617 -15.57 23.60 -9.66
N VAL A 618 -16.40 24.09 -8.74
CA VAL A 618 -16.86 25.49 -8.72
C VAL A 618 -16.36 26.14 -7.43
N PRO A 619 -15.21 26.84 -7.47
CA PRO A 619 -14.59 27.36 -6.25
C PRO A 619 -15.48 28.42 -5.59
N SER A 620 -15.30 28.60 -4.28
CA SER A 620 -16.06 29.58 -3.50
C SER A 620 -15.99 30.97 -4.14
N THR A 621 -17.08 31.73 -4.06
CA THR A 621 -17.27 33.07 -4.66
C THR A 621 -17.42 33.14 -6.18
N PHE A 622 -17.15 32.06 -6.91
CA PHE A 622 -17.34 32.04 -8.36
C PHE A 622 -18.70 31.48 -8.77
N THR A 623 -19.14 31.86 -9.97
CA THR A 623 -20.28 31.22 -10.64
C THR A 623 -19.78 30.43 -11.83
N GLY A 624 -20.21 29.19 -12.01
CA GLY A 624 -19.85 28.36 -13.16
C GLY A 624 -21.10 27.87 -13.87
N GLN A 625 -21.05 27.70 -15.19
CA GLN A 625 -22.17 27.14 -15.94
C GLN A 625 -21.78 25.89 -16.75
N LEU A 626 -22.65 24.89 -16.72
CA LEU A 626 -22.62 23.74 -17.63
C LEU A 626 -23.93 23.70 -18.42
N ASN A 627 -23.81 23.73 -19.74
CA ASN A 627 -24.89 23.43 -20.65
C ASN A 627 -24.76 21.99 -21.11
N ALA A 628 -25.60 21.13 -20.55
CA ALA A 628 -25.53 19.69 -20.76
C ALA A 628 -26.04 19.27 -22.14
N ASP A 629 -25.51 18.15 -22.60
CA ASP A 629 -26.08 17.43 -23.74
C ASP A 629 -27.53 17.01 -23.46
N ALA A 630 -28.30 16.84 -24.51
CA ALA A 630 -29.63 16.26 -24.52
C ALA A 630 -29.66 14.81 -24.04
N SER A 631 -28.60 14.03 -24.23
CA SER A 631 -28.56 12.64 -23.79
C SER A 631 -27.15 12.22 -23.33
N CYS A 632 -26.84 12.41 -22.05
CA CYS A 632 -25.53 12.05 -21.50
C CYS A 632 -25.60 11.41 -20.11
N ASP A 633 -24.71 10.46 -19.84
CA ASP A 633 -24.43 10.01 -18.48
C ASP A 633 -23.27 10.84 -17.88
N LEU A 634 -23.59 11.69 -16.90
CA LEU A 634 -22.61 12.49 -16.15
C LEU A 634 -22.16 11.72 -14.92
N SER A 635 -20.98 11.12 -14.98
CA SER A 635 -20.43 10.27 -13.90
C SER A 635 -19.34 10.93 -13.07
N GLY A 636 -18.87 12.13 -13.46
CA GLY A 636 -17.86 12.87 -12.71
C GLY A 636 -18.41 13.54 -11.45
N SER A 637 -17.53 13.75 -10.46
CA SER A 637 -17.88 14.40 -9.19
C SER A 637 -18.10 15.91 -9.35
N LEU A 638 -18.84 16.53 -8.44
CA LEU A 638 -18.90 17.98 -8.27
C LEU A 638 -18.39 18.37 -6.89
N SER A 639 -17.52 19.37 -6.82
CA SER A 639 -16.98 19.90 -5.56
C SER A 639 -16.79 21.42 -5.59
N GLY A 640 -16.54 22.01 -4.42
CA GLY A 640 -16.42 23.46 -4.24
C GLY A 640 -17.64 24.07 -3.54
N GLY A 641 -17.70 25.40 -3.49
CA GLY A 641 -18.69 26.15 -2.72
C GLY A 641 -19.26 27.38 -3.43
N GLY A 642 -19.04 27.50 -4.74
CA GLY A 642 -19.57 28.61 -5.54
C GLY A 642 -21.04 28.41 -5.97
N THR A 643 -21.45 29.10 -7.04
CA THR A 643 -22.77 28.91 -7.66
C THR A 643 -22.63 28.13 -8.95
N PHE A 644 -23.20 26.93 -9.02
CA PHE A 644 -23.22 26.07 -10.20
C PHE A 644 -24.55 26.21 -10.95
N ASN A 645 -24.52 26.81 -12.13
CA ASN A 645 -25.64 26.87 -13.05
C ASN A 645 -25.62 25.64 -13.96
N PHE A 646 -26.57 24.74 -13.76
CA PHE A 646 -26.68 23.50 -14.52
C PHE A 646 -27.88 23.57 -15.47
N PHE A 647 -27.61 23.81 -16.75
CA PHE A 647 -28.66 23.85 -17.76
C PHE A 647 -28.95 22.44 -18.29
N VAL A 648 -30.17 21.97 -18.05
CA VAL A 648 -30.68 20.66 -18.46
C VAL A 648 -31.69 20.81 -19.62
N PRO A 649 -31.39 20.23 -20.80
CA PRO A 649 -32.38 20.13 -21.88
C PRO A 649 -33.50 19.11 -21.55
N ALA A 650 -34.51 19.02 -22.42
CA ALA A 650 -35.74 18.24 -22.20
C ALA A 650 -35.58 16.70 -22.25
N THR A 651 -34.37 16.15 -22.15
CA THR A 651 -34.06 14.74 -22.47
C THR A 651 -32.99 14.13 -21.53
N ASN A 652 -32.67 12.85 -21.77
CA ASN A 652 -32.13 11.79 -20.88
C ASN A 652 -30.76 12.01 -20.20
N THR A 653 -30.36 13.22 -19.84
CA THR A 653 -29.11 13.42 -19.11
C THR A 653 -29.20 12.93 -17.66
N THR A 654 -28.38 11.95 -17.30
CA THR A 654 -28.42 11.23 -16.02
C THR A 654 -27.22 11.58 -15.15
N LEU A 655 -27.44 11.81 -13.85
CA LEU A 655 -26.41 12.20 -12.89
C LEU A 655 -25.96 11.01 -12.02
N LEU A 656 -24.87 10.36 -12.43
CA LEU A 656 -24.27 9.21 -11.75
C LEU A 656 -23.17 9.61 -10.76
N GLY A 657 -22.55 10.78 -10.92
CA GLY A 657 -21.42 11.20 -10.10
C GLY A 657 -21.77 11.55 -8.65
N ASP A 658 -20.79 11.40 -7.76
CA ASP A 658 -20.90 11.82 -6.36
C ASP A 658 -20.69 13.33 -6.23
N TRP A 659 -21.74 14.05 -5.85
CA TRP A 659 -21.75 15.51 -5.69
C TRP A 659 -21.90 15.92 -4.22
N SER A 660 -21.78 14.99 -3.28
CA SER A 660 -21.98 15.23 -1.85
C SER A 660 -20.97 16.22 -1.24
N ALA A 661 -19.80 16.38 -1.87
CA ALA A 661 -18.75 17.31 -1.49
C ALA A 661 -19.00 18.76 -1.94
N PHE A 662 -20.06 19.04 -2.71
CA PHE A 662 -20.39 20.40 -3.13
C PHE A 662 -21.21 21.12 -2.05
N THR A 663 -20.72 22.27 -1.59
CA THR A 663 -21.32 23.05 -0.48
C THR A 663 -22.00 24.33 -0.97
N GLY A 664 -22.03 24.55 -2.28
CA GLY A 664 -22.51 25.78 -2.90
C GLY A 664 -23.97 25.73 -3.35
N GLY A 665 -24.37 26.72 -4.13
CA GLY A 665 -25.70 26.77 -4.76
C GLY A 665 -25.71 26.03 -6.10
N ILE A 666 -26.67 25.13 -6.33
CA ILE A 666 -26.92 24.48 -7.62
C ILE A 666 -28.22 25.06 -8.21
N ASN A 667 -28.10 25.88 -9.24
CA ASN A 667 -29.25 26.37 -10.01
C ASN A 667 -29.48 25.46 -11.20
N VAL A 668 -30.57 24.70 -11.20
CA VAL A 668 -30.96 23.87 -12.35
C VAL A 668 -31.83 24.70 -13.28
N LEU A 669 -31.41 24.85 -14.53
CA LEU A 669 -32.01 25.74 -15.52
C LEU A 669 -32.50 24.96 -16.75
N THR A 670 -33.50 25.48 -17.45
CA THR A 670 -33.96 24.91 -18.72
C THR A 670 -34.59 25.98 -19.60
N ALA A 671 -34.66 25.75 -20.91
CA ALA A 671 -35.32 26.68 -21.85
C ALA A 671 -36.84 26.52 -21.87
N THR A 672 -37.36 25.29 -21.79
CA THR A 672 -38.80 24.99 -21.91
C THR A 672 -39.25 24.03 -20.82
N SER A 673 -38.70 22.83 -20.82
CA SER A 673 -38.87 21.80 -19.79
C SER A 673 -37.59 20.99 -19.70
N GLY A 674 -37.13 20.70 -18.49
CA GLY A 674 -35.87 20.01 -18.26
C GLY A 674 -35.96 19.07 -17.06
N VAL A 675 -35.12 18.05 -17.06
CA VAL A 675 -35.13 17.01 -16.02
C VAL A 675 -33.79 17.01 -15.28
N PHE A 676 -33.83 17.22 -13.97
CA PHE A 676 -32.72 16.93 -13.07
C PHE A 676 -32.82 15.47 -12.65
N ARG A 677 -32.17 14.59 -13.40
CA ARG A 677 -32.31 13.13 -13.25
C ARG A 677 -31.16 12.57 -12.42
N VAL A 678 -31.42 12.27 -11.16
CA VAL A 678 -30.45 11.75 -10.19
C VAL A 678 -30.34 10.23 -10.32
N ALA A 679 -29.14 9.66 -10.27
CA ALA A 679 -28.92 8.22 -10.33
C ALA A 679 -27.84 7.73 -9.36
N ASN A 680 -27.54 8.52 -8.33
CA ASN A 680 -26.59 8.19 -7.27
C ASN A 680 -27.25 8.27 -5.90
N LEU A 681 -26.64 7.60 -4.91
CA LEU A 681 -27.13 7.57 -3.53
C LEU A 681 -26.41 8.58 -2.62
N SER A 682 -25.37 9.25 -3.10
CA SER A 682 -24.62 10.24 -2.31
C SER A 682 -25.41 11.54 -2.11
N GLY A 683 -26.32 11.86 -3.03
CA GLY A 683 -27.18 13.04 -2.95
C GLY A 683 -26.41 14.36 -2.99
N TYR A 684 -27.01 15.39 -2.38
CA TYR A 684 -26.54 16.77 -2.34
C TYR A 684 -26.68 17.37 -0.93
N PRO A 685 -26.27 16.67 0.15
CA PRO A 685 -26.58 17.04 1.53
C PRO A 685 -26.04 18.40 1.97
N ALA A 686 -24.97 18.89 1.34
CA ALA A 686 -24.35 20.18 1.68
C ALA A 686 -24.70 21.32 0.72
N ALA A 687 -25.45 21.05 -0.35
CA ALA A 687 -25.73 22.03 -1.40
C ALA A 687 -27.10 22.70 -1.24
N ALA A 688 -27.19 23.95 -1.69
CA ALA A 688 -28.47 24.64 -1.89
C ALA A 688 -28.99 24.41 -3.31
N LEU A 689 -29.90 23.47 -3.48
CA LEU A 689 -30.50 23.11 -4.77
C LEU A 689 -31.70 24.02 -5.10
N ASN A 690 -31.62 24.72 -6.22
CA ASN A 690 -32.67 25.57 -6.75
C ASN A 690 -33.16 25.02 -8.10
N LEU A 691 -34.40 24.53 -8.13
CA LEU A 691 -35.04 24.05 -9.36
C LEU A 691 -35.69 25.21 -10.10
N GLY A 692 -35.12 25.61 -11.24
CA GLY A 692 -35.67 26.69 -12.07
C GLY A 692 -37.09 26.41 -12.60
N ASN A 693 -37.67 27.41 -13.25
CA ASN A 693 -39.02 27.30 -13.82
C ASN A 693 -39.12 26.08 -14.76
N ASN A 694 -40.19 25.29 -14.62
CA ASN A 694 -40.46 24.07 -15.41
C ASN A 694 -39.41 22.94 -15.30
N VAL A 695 -38.55 22.95 -14.27
CA VAL A 695 -37.61 21.85 -14.01
C VAL A 695 -38.28 20.76 -13.17
N THR A 696 -38.13 19.50 -13.59
CA THR A 696 -38.55 18.33 -12.80
C THR A 696 -37.33 17.59 -12.27
N ALA A 697 -37.20 17.45 -10.95
CA ALA A 697 -36.26 16.52 -10.35
C ALA A 697 -36.86 15.11 -10.25
N SER A 698 -36.08 14.10 -10.63
CA SER A 698 -36.49 12.68 -10.71
C SER A 698 -35.30 11.76 -10.41
N PHE A 699 -35.56 10.45 -10.29
CA PHE A 699 -34.53 9.44 -10.06
C PHE A 699 -34.49 8.46 -11.24
N ALA A 700 -33.31 8.12 -11.79
CA ALA A 700 -33.18 7.57 -13.14
C ALA A 700 -33.59 6.10 -13.32
N LEU A 701 -33.79 5.35 -12.24
CA LEU A 701 -34.02 3.90 -12.25
C LEU A 701 -35.08 3.50 -11.22
N ASP A 702 -35.75 2.36 -11.43
CA ASP A 702 -36.42 1.62 -10.36
C ASP A 702 -35.31 1.01 -9.48
N PRO A 703 -35.13 1.52 -8.25
CA PRO A 703 -34.07 1.04 -7.38
C PRO A 703 -34.28 -0.39 -6.87
N GLY A 704 -35.47 -0.98 -7.08
CA GLY A 704 -35.84 -2.28 -6.52
C GLY A 704 -35.95 -2.30 -4.99
N ALA A 705 -35.76 -1.15 -4.33
CA ALA A 705 -35.78 -0.94 -2.89
C ALA A 705 -36.02 0.56 -2.60
N ASP A 706 -36.50 0.91 -1.40
CA ASP A 706 -36.69 2.31 -1.04
C ASP A 706 -35.36 3.09 -1.06
N VAL A 707 -35.38 4.29 -1.67
CA VAL A 707 -34.21 5.16 -1.82
C VAL A 707 -34.44 6.49 -1.11
N THR A 708 -33.40 6.99 -0.44
CA THR A 708 -33.36 8.36 0.06
C THR A 708 -32.29 9.15 -0.69
N VAL A 709 -32.66 10.34 -1.17
CA VAL A 709 -31.75 11.34 -1.71
C VAL A 709 -31.73 12.52 -0.76
N ASP A 710 -30.58 12.77 -0.15
CA ASP A 710 -30.38 13.90 0.76
C ASP A 710 -30.12 15.20 -0.03
N ILE A 711 -30.72 16.30 0.41
CA ILE A 711 -30.52 17.66 -0.13
C ILE A 711 -30.36 18.62 1.06
N GLY A 712 -29.33 19.46 1.04
CA GLY A 712 -29.09 20.46 2.09
C GLY A 712 -30.21 21.48 2.17
N GLU A 713 -30.37 22.29 1.13
CA GLU A 713 -31.46 23.26 0.99
C GLU A 713 -32.17 23.08 -0.35
N LEU A 714 -33.50 23.23 -0.37
CA LEU A 714 -34.31 23.13 -1.58
C LEU A 714 -35.14 24.40 -1.80
N SER A 715 -35.03 24.97 -2.99
CA SER A 715 -35.90 26.04 -3.50
C SER A 715 -36.34 25.74 -4.94
N GLY A 716 -37.34 26.46 -5.45
CA GLY A 716 -37.78 26.28 -6.82
C GLY A 716 -38.67 27.37 -7.39
N GLY A 717 -38.64 27.47 -8.72
CA GLY A 717 -39.44 28.40 -9.51
C GLY A 717 -40.83 27.86 -9.87
N ALA A 718 -41.57 28.64 -10.65
CA ALA A 718 -42.92 28.28 -11.09
C ALA A 718 -42.92 26.97 -11.89
N ALA A 719 -43.89 26.10 -11.59
CA ALA A 719 -44.07 24.79 -12.22
C ALA A 719 -42.87 23.82 -12.09
N SER A 720 -41.92 24.09 -11.19
CA SER A 720 -40.92 23.10 -10.78
C SER A 720 -41.57 21.95 -10.00
N ARG A 721 -40.98 20.75 -10.08
CA ARG A 721 -41.56 19.52 -9.52
C ARG A 721 -40.48 18.62 -8.92
N LEU A 722 -40.80 17.99 -7.79
CA LEU A 722 -40.19 16.73 -7.37
C LEU A 722 -41.09 15.60 -7.85
N ARG A 723 -40.51 14.58 -8.48
CA ARG A 723 -41.26 13.45 -9.03
C ARG A 723 -40.68 12.13 -8.54
N GLY A 724 -41.56 11.24 -8.09
CA GLY A 724 -41.25 9.82 -7.91
C GLY A 724 -41.41 9.04 -9.22
N GLU A 725 -40.70 7.93 -9.35
CA GLU A 725 -40.80 7.04 -10.51
C GLU A 725 -42.02 6.10 -10.43
N ALA A 726 -42.32 5.42 -11.53
CA ALA A 726 -43.32 4.36 -11.56
C ALA A 726 -42.71 3.06 -11.01
N GLY A 727 -43.31 2.47 -9.96
CA GLY A 727 -42.85 1.23 -9.31
C GLY A 727 -43.42 1.07 -7.89
N ASP A 728 -43.07 -0.03 -7.22
CA ASP A 728 -43.51 -0.33 -5.84
C ASP A 728 -42.58 0.27 -4.75
N SER A 729 -41.43 0.83 -5.14
CA SER A 729 -40.44 1.43 -4.23
C SER A 729 -40.74 2.89 -3.86
N ILE A 730 -40.41 3.30 -2.64
CA ILE A 730 -40.55 4.69 -2.17
C ILE A 730 -39.27 5.48 -2.46
N LEU A 731 -39.41 6.63 -3.15
CA LEU A 731 -38.37 7.65 -3.26
C LEU A 731 -38.59 8.75 -2.21
N THR A 732 -37.64 8.91 -1.30
CA THR A 732 -37.62 9.97 -0.29
C THR A 732 -36.63 11.06 -0.67
N TRP A 733 -37.11 12.30 -0.82
CA TRP A 733 -36.27 13.50 -0.87
C TRP A 733 -36.15 14.06 0.54
N ARG A 734 -35.01 13.85 1.21
CA ARG A 734 -34.79 14.37 2.56
C ARG A 734 -34.15 15.74 2.48
N ILE A 735 -34.83 16.75 3.04
CA ILE A 735 -34.39 18.15 2.98
C ILE A 735 -33.93 18.60 4.37
N GLY A 736 -32.77 19.24 4.44
CA GLY A 736 -32.19 19.78 5.67
C GLY A 736 -31.28 18.77 6.38
N GLY A 737 -30.04 19.19 6.62
CA GLY A 737 -28.97 18.43 7.28
C GLY A 737 -27.85 19.35 7.74
#